data_AF-A0A3P6DE84-F1
#
_entry.id   AF-A0A3P6DE84-F1
#
_cell.length_a   1.000
_cell.length_b   1.000
_cell.length_c   1.000
_cell.angle_alpha   90.00
_cell.angle_beta   90.00
_cell.angle_gamma   90.00
#
_symmetry.space_group_name_H-M   'P 1'
#
loop_
_entity.id
_entity.type
_entity.pdbx_description
1 polymer ?
#
loop_
_entity_poly.entity_id
_entity_poly.type
_entity_poly.pdbx_seq_one_letter_code
_entity_poly.pdbx_strand_id
1 'polypeptide(L)'
;MLSAMTKTLLALLIIFSLFHVPAFAVKKKSYIVYLGSHSHGPEVSSLALKRVAESHHELLGSFLGSHEKARNAIFYSYDRHINGFAAVLEEEEAEAISKHPNVISVFLDKGKKLHTTHSWEFMQLEKDGVIPSSSLWSKARLGEDTIIGNIDTGVWSESQSFSPHGLGPVPCRWKGSCNTAGNVSCNRKLIGTRYFNKGYLVSAGLNSNSSFESARDHNGHGTHTLSTAGGHFVRGASVFGVGNGTAKGGSPLSRVASYKACWPPVNGSECFDADILAAFDMAIHDGVDVLSVSLGGDPADYFADGIAIGSFHAVKHGITVVCSAGNSGPAPATVSNVAPWILTVAASTLDREFQSFVQLASGERFKGESMSKALPAGKMFSLTAGAQAKLANASAIDAMLCKEGTLDPHKAKGKIMVCLRGNSSRVEKGRQAAQAGAAGMILCNDKASGNDITADPHFLPATHINFFDSQALFSYVNSTYLEPMGTLTAPAAAFGIKPAPYMANFSSQGPNTVTPGILKPDVTAPGVDIIAAYTREQSLSGLEFDHRTTAFYIESGTSMSCPHVAGVAGLLRTMHPSWSSAAIRSAIMTTARTRDNRVSPMLNGSYVKANSFNYGSGHIRPNRAGDPGLVYDLTLNDYLDFLCAVGYNQTMITLFSESPSYKCPKEASVVDLNYPSITVPNLTGSSVTVTRKLKNVGSVGTYAANVREPHGVSVNVEPSVLKFDRVGQVKSFKMTLKPKWVAKDYAFGGLTWSDGKHYVRSPIVVSTA
;
A
#
# COMPACT_ATOMS: atom_id res chain seq x y z
N MET A 1 -62.24 43.48 -40.89
CA MET A 1 -61.10 42.74 -40.30
C MET A 1 -61.31 41.21 -40.22
N LEU A 2 -62.54 40.67 -40.26
CA LEU A 2 -62.77 39.22 -40.13
C LEU A 2 -62.37 38.35 -41.37
N SER A 3 -62.34 38.91 -42.58
CA SER A 3 -62.13 38.12 -43.82
C SER A 3 -60.67 37.77 -44.14
N ALA A 4 -59.70 38.45 -43.53
CA ALA A 4 -58.29 38.17 -43.76
C ALA A 4 -57.81 36.94 -42.97
N MET A 5 -58.53 36.54 -41.92
CA MET A 5 -58.09 35.46 -41.03
C MET A 5 -58.39 34.06 -41.58
N THR A 6 -59.43 33.89 -42.38
CA THR A 6 -59.87 32.57 -42.85
C THR A 6 -58.96 31.97 -43.94
N LYS A 7 -58.34 32.82 -44.77
CA LYS A 7 -57.44 32.35 -45.86
C LYS A 7 -56.09 31.87 -45.33
N THR A 8 -55.64 32.43 -44.21
CA THR A 8 -54.38 32.07 -43.56
C THR A 8 -54.46 30.69 -42.93
N LEU A 9 -55.64 30.28 -42.45
CA LEU A 9 -55.86 29.00 -41.76
C LEU A 9 -55.71 27.79 -42.69
N LEU A 10 -56.11 27.94 -43.96
CA LEU A 10 -56.09 26.84 -44.93
C LEU A 10 -54.68 26.56 -45.46
N ALA A 11 -53.84 27.60 -45.59
CA ALA A 11 -52.44 27.47 -45.99
C ALA A 11 -51.58 26.75 -44.92
N LEU A 12 -51.98 26.86 -43.65
CA LEU A 12 -51.31 26.21 -42.53
C LEU A 12 -51.53 24.69 -42.47
N LEU A 13 -52.70 24.22 -42.90
CA LEU A 13 -53.04 22.78 -42.90
C LEU A 13 -52.25 21.98 -43.95
N ILE A 14 -51.92 22.59 -45.09
CA ILE A 14 -51.21 21.92 -46.21
C ILE A 14 -49.71 21.79 -45.93
N ILE A 15 -49.13 22.74 -45.18
CA ILE A 15 -47.71 22.68 -44.77
C ILE A 15 -47.49 21.55 -43.77
N PHE A 16 -48.49 21.20 -42.95
CA PHE A 16 -48.35 20.18 -41.91
C PHE A 16 -48.25 18.74 -42.43
N SER A 17 -48.84 18.44 -43.59
CA SER A 17 -48.79 17.09 -44.17
C SER A 17 -47.44 16.72 -44.79
N LEU A 18 -46.54 17.67 -44.98
CA LEU A 18 -45.26 17.47 -45.69
C LEU A 18 -44.08 17.06 -44.79
N PHE A 19 -44.26 16.92 -43.47
CA PHE A 19 -43.12 16.88 -42.54
C PHE A 19 -42.96 15.64 -41.64
N HIS A 20 -43.63 14.49 -41.85
CA HIS A 20 -43.34 13.28 -41.05
C HIS A 20 -42.83 12.07 -41.86
N VAL A 21 -41.60 11.70 -41.48
CA VAL A 21 -40.64 10.68 -41.98
C VAL A 21 -40.73 9.41 -41.09
N PRO A 22 -40.32 8.20 -41.54
CA PRO A 22 -40.62 6.94 -40.85
C PRO A 22 -39.89 6.77 -39.51
N ALA A 23 -40.55 6.06 -38.57
CA ALA A 23 -40.12 5.83 -37.20
C ALA A 23 -38.84 4.99 -37.08
N PHE A 24 -37.82 5.54 -36.41
CA PHE A 24 -36.66 4.81 -35.90
C PHE A 24 -37.06 4.07 -34.61
N ALA A 25 -36.68 2.79 -34.50
CA ALA A 25 -36.91 1.98 -33.30
C ALA A 25 -36.22 2.62 -32.08
N VAL A 26 -37.03 3.10 -31.13
CA VAL A 26 -36.58 3.81 -29.93
C VAL A 26 -35.87 2.83 -28.99
N LYS A 27 -34.64 3.16 -28.57
CA LYS A 27 -33.83 2.32 -27.68
C LYS A 27 -34.31 2.46 -26.24
N LYS A 28 -34.99 1.43 -25.73
CA LYS A 28 -35.31 1.31 -24.30
C LYS A 28 -34.04 1.13 -23.46
N LYS A 29 -33.93 1.85 -22.34
CA LYS A 29 -32.81 1.76 -21.38
C LYS A 29 -33.34 1.55 -19.95
N SER A 30 -32.47 1.14 -19.02
CA SER A 30 -32.83 1.00 -17.60
C SER A 30 -32.78 2.37 -16.92
N TYR A 31 -33.88 2.77 -16.28
CA TYR A 31 -34.01 4.02 -15.53
C TYR A 31 -34.47 3.74 -14.10
N ILE A 32 -34.02 4.58 -13.18
CA ILE A 32 -34.52 4.62 -11.80
C ILE A 32 -35.46 5.83 -11.70
N VAL A 33 -36.71 5.56 -11.31
CA VAL A 33 -37.72 6.56 -10.98
C VAL A 33 -37.79 6.67 -9.46
N TYR A 34 -37.34 7.80 -8.92
CA TYR A 34 -37.26 8.04 -7.49
C TYR A 34 -38.38 8.99 -7.03
N LEU A 35 -39.19 8.52 -6.07
CA LEU A 35 -40.39 9.19 -5.56
C LEU A 35 -40.19 9.72 -4.13
N GLY A 36 -39.02 9.52 -3.53
CA GLY A 36 -38.70 9.97 -2.17
C GLY A 36 -38.72 8.86 -1.13
N SER A 37 -39.22 9.17 0.07
CA SER A 37 -39.44 8.21 1.14
C SER A 37 -40.92 7.87 1.26
N HIS A 38 -41.23 6.65 1.72
CA HIS A 38 -42.60 6.31 2.10
C HIS A 38 -43.01 7.03 3.38
N SER A 39 -44.30 7.36 3.51
CA SER A 39 -44.85 8.01 4.70
C SER A 39 -45.15 7.04 5.86
N HIS A 40 -44.93 5.73 5.66
CA HIS A 40 -45.21 4.70 6.66
C HIS A 40 -44.04 4.46 7.62
N GLY A 41 -44.36 4.11 8.88
CA GLY A 41 -43.39 3.86 9.95
C GLY A 41 -42.53 2.59 9.78
N PRO A 42 -41.65 2.28 10.74
CA PRO A 42 -40.64 1.21 10.62
C PRO A 42 -41.21 -0.22 10.61
N GLU A 43 -42.42 -0.43 11.14
CA GLU A 43 -43.12 -1.71 11.06
C GLU A 43 -44.23 -1.64 9.99
N VAL A 44 -43.95 -2.21 8.83
CA VAL A 44 -44.87 -2.18 7.67
C VAL A 44 -45.35 -3.60 7.39
N SER A 45 -46.67 -3.79 7.38
CA SER A 45 -47.27 -5.09 7.05
C SER A 45 -46.96 -5.49 5.59
N SER A 46 -46.92 -6.79 5.32
CA SER A 46 -46.74 -7.30 3.95
C SER A 46 -47.83 -6.83 2.98
N LEU A 47 -49.04 -6.56 3.48
CA LEU A 47 -50.14 -6.01 2.69
C LEU A 47 -49.89 -4.56 2.28
N ALA A 48 -49.28 -3.75 3.16
CA ALA A 48 -48.94 -2.36 2.86
C ALA A 48 -47.81 -2.26 1.82
N LEU A 49 -46.80 -3.14 1.88
CA LEU A 49 -45.74 -3.21 0.85
C LEU A 49 -46.29 -3.61 -0.52
N LYS A 50 -47.28 -4.52 -0.58
CA LYS A 50 -47.96 -4.87 -1.83
C LYS A 50 -48.72 -3.70 -2.44
N ARG A 51 -49.41 -2.90 -1.62
CA ARG A 51 -50.10 -1.67 -2.09
C ARG A 51 -49.13 -0.63 -2.63
N VAL A 52 -47.96 -0.50 -2.01
CA VAL A 52 -46.88 0.37 -2.51
C VAL A 52 -46.40 -0.12 -3.88
N ALA A 53 -46.13 -1.41 -4.04
CA ALA A 53 -45.74 -1.97 -5.33
C ALA A 53 -46.84 -1.81 -6.40
N GLU A 54 -48.12 -1.94 -6.03
CA GLU A 54 -49.25 -1.64 -6.92
C GLU A 54 -49.28 -0.16 -7.32
N SER A 55 -49.05 0.76 -6.38
CA SER A 55 -48.98 2.20 -6.70
C SER A 55 -47.85 2.56 -7.67
N HIS A 56 -46.73 1.83 -7.64
CA HIS A 56 -45.66 1.99 -8.64
C HIS A 56 -46.10 1.51 -10.03
N HIS A 57 -46.83 0.40 -10.11
CA HIS A 57 -47.39 -0.10 -11.37
C HIS A 57 -48.49 0.81 -11.92
N GLU A 58 -49.32 1.40 -11.05
CA GLU A 58 -50.33 2.40 -11.45
C GLU A 58 -49.66 3.66 -11.96
N LEU A 59 -48.66 4.18 -11.24
CA LEU A 59 -47.92 5.37 -11.64
C LEU A 59 -47.24 5.15 -12.98
N LEU A 60 -46.50 4.06 -13.19
CA LEU A 60 -45.89 3.81 -14.49
C LEU A 60 -46.94 3.50 -15.57
N GLY A 61 -48.03 2.81 -15.18
CA GLY A 61 -49.15 2.47 -16.06
C GLY A 61 -49.85 3.71 -16.64
N SER A 62 -49.91 4.82 -15.91
CA SER A 62 -50.48 6.07 -16.42
C SER A 62 -49.64 6.71 -17.54
N PHE A 63 -48.34 6.40 -17.62
CA PHE A 63 -47.47 6.87 -18.71
C PHE A 63 -47.39 5.87 -19.85
N LEU A 64 -47.40 4.56 -19.56
CA LEU A 64 -47.31 3.51 -20.58
C LEU A 64 -48.68 3.11 -21.19
N GLY A 65 -49.78 3.65 -20.65
CA GLY A 65 -51.15 3.38 -21.08
C GLY A 65 -51.64 1.95 -20.78
N SER A 66 -50.88 1.18 -19.99
CA SER A 66 -51.22 -0.20 -19.62
C SER A 66 -50.54 -0.62 -18.33
N HIS A 67 -51.35 -1.09 -17.39
CA HIS A 67 -50.87 -1.64 -16.12
C HIS A 67 -50.04 -2.92 -16.29
N GLU A 68 -50.36 -3.73 -17.30
CA GLU A 68 -49.60 -4.94 -17.63
C GLU A 68 -48.22 -4.60 -18.19
N LYS A 69 -48.12 -3.57 -19.06
CA LYS A 69 -46.83 -3.06 -19.55
C LYS A 69 -45.97 -2.51 -18.42
N ALA A 70 -46.57 -1.82 -17.46
CA ALA A 70 -45.87 -1.32 -16.28
C ALA A 70 -45.28 -2.44 -15.42
N ARG A 71 -46.06 -3.50 -15.15
CA ARG A 71 -45.56 -4.70 -14.45
C ARG A 71 -44.40 -5.39 -15.18
N ASN A 72 -44.47 -5.45 -16.50
CA ASN A 72 -43.40 -6.06 -17.31
C ASN A 72 -42.16 -5.16 -17.41
N ALA A 73 -42.31 -3.84 -17.33
CA ALA A 73 -41.22 -2.88 -17.40
C ALA A 73 -40.50 -2.71 -16.06
N ILE A 74 -41.23 -2.76 -14.92
CA ILE A 74 -40.66 -2.65 -13.58
C ILE A 74 -40.03 -3.99 -13.19
N PHE A 75 -38.71 -3.97 -12.99
CA PHE A 75 -37.97 -5.15 -12.55
C PHE A 75 -37.51 -5.06 -11.09
N TYR A 76 -37.53 -3.86 -10.49
CA TYR A 76 -37.45 -3.70 -9.03
C TYR A 76 -38.43 -2.63 -8.56
N SER A 77 -39.23 -2.98 -7.56
CA SER A 77 -40.05 -2.04 -6.80
C SER A 77 -39.40 -1.84 -5.43
N TYR A 78 -39.00 -0.62 -5.09
CA TYR A 78 -38.48 -0.27 -3.78
C TYR A 78 -39.66 0.09 -2.88
N ASP A 79 -40.11 -0.84 -2.04
CA ASP A 79 -41.38 -0.70 -1.31
C ASP A 79 -41.21 -0.49 0.20
N ARG A 80 -40.00 -0.63 0.75
CA ARG A 80 -39.75 -0.60 2.21
C ARG A 80 -39.22 0.71 2.78
N HIS A 81 -38.14 1.26 2.22
CA HIS A 81 -37.45 2.42 2.81
C HIS A 81 -37.10 3.51 1.81
N ILE A 82 -37.17 3.16 0.54
CA ILE A 82 -36.96 4.03 -0.61
C ILE A 82 -38.28 3.92 -1.38
N ASN A 83 -38.89 5.04 -1.75
CA ASN A 83 -40.07 5.06 -2.61
C ASN A 83 -39.63 5.29 -4.05
N GLY A 84 -39.93 4.33 -4.91
CA GLY A 84 -39.50 4.35 -6.31
C GLY A 84 -39.34 2.97 -6.90
N PHE A 85 -38.93 2.91 -8.16
CA PHE A 85 -38.76 1.67 -8.89
C PHE A 85 -37.72 1.79 -9.99
N ALA A 86 -37.18 0.65 -10.41
CA ALA A 86 -36.33 0.54 -11.58
C ALA A 86 -37.12 -0.12 -12.71
N ALA A 87 -37.13 0.55 -13.87
CA ALA A 87 -37.90 0.12 -15.03
C ALA A 87 -37.13 0.30 -16.34
N VAL A 88 -37.48 -0.51 -17.34
CA VAL A 88 -36.97 -0.37 -18.71
C VAL A 88 -37.89 0.57 -19.49
N LEU A 89 -37.40 1.77 -19.80
CA LEU A 89 -38.18 2.88 -20.37
C LEU A 89 -37.53 3.44 -21.64
N GLU A 90 -38.34 4.05 -22.50
CA GLU A 90 -37.90 4.95 -23.56
C GLU A 90 -37.51 6.31 -22.98
N GLU A 91 -36.72 7.10 -23.72
CA GLU A 91 -36.17 8.36 -23.21
C GLU A 91 -37.26 9.42 -23.03
N GLU A 92 -38.23 9.44 -23.93
CA GLU A 92 -39.43 10.28 -23.88
C GLU A 92 -40.35 9.88 -22.71
N GLU A 93 -40.50 8.59 -22.44
CA GLU A 93 -41.24 8.07 -21.29
C GLU A 93 -40.56 8.53 -19.98
N ALA A 94 -39.24 8.39 -19.89
CA ALA A 94 -38.46 8.83 -18.74
C ALA A 94 -38.54 10.36 -18.53
N GLU A 95 -38.50 11.15 -19.60
CA GLU A 95 -38.65 12.61 -19.52
C GLU A 95 -40.07 13.00 -19.07
N ALA A 96 -41.11 12.35 -19.61
CA ALA A 96 -42.49 12.61 -19.21
C ALA A 96 -42.73 12.29 -17.73
N ILE A 97 -42.20 11.15 -17.26
CA ILE A 97 -42.26 10.75 -15.84
C ILE A 97 -41.50 11.77 -14.97
N SER A 98 -40.35 12.28 -15.43
CA SER A 98 -39.56 13.26 -14.67
C SER A 98 -40.28 14.59 -14.38
N LYS A 99 -41.32 14.91 -15.15
CA LYS A 99 -42.14 16.13 -15.00
C LYS A 99 -43.31 15.94 -14.03
N HIS A 100 -43.57 14.72 -13.56
CA HIS A 100 -44.67 14.45 -12.64
C HIS A 100 -44.38 15.03 -11.24
N PRO A 101 -45.34 15.72 -10.60
CA PRO A 101 -45.08 16.44 -9.33
C PRO A 101 -44.66 15.53 -8.17
N ASN A 102 -45.02 14.23 -8.22
CA ASN A 102 -44.64 13.24 -7.20
C ASN A 102 -43.36 12.46 -7.56
N VAL A 103 -42.70 12.78 -8.69
CA VAL A 103 -41.43 12.18 -9.09
C VAL A 103 -40.32 13.18 -8.77
N ILE A 104 -39.40 12.78 -7.89
CA ILE A 104 -38.28 13.63 -7.48
C ILE A 104 -37.19 13.63 -8.56
N SER A 105 -36.88 12.46 -9.11
CA SER A 105 -35.93 12.36 -10.21
C SER A 105 -36.13 11.09 -11.02
N VAL A 106 -35.82 11.20 -12.31
CA VAL A 106 -35.67 10.05 -13.21
C VAL A 106 -34.27 10.11 -13.79
N PHE A 107 -33.51 9.04 -13.63
CA PHE A 107 -32.15 9.01 -14.14
C PHE A 107 -31.79 7.61 -14.62
N LEU A 108 -30.90 7.57 -15.61
CA LEU A 108 -30.41 6.33 -16.17
C LEU A 108 -29.72 5.49 -15.08
N ASP A 109 -30.07 4.23 -14.98
CA ASP A 109 -29.37 3.25 -14.16
C ASP A 109 -27.94 3.08 -14.70
N LYS A 110 -26.95 3.38 -13.86
CA LYS A 110 -25.53 3.41 -14.22
C LYS A 110 -24.76 2.51 -13.28
N GLY A 111 -24.16 1.45 -13.83
CA GLY A 111 -23.19 0.62 -13.10
C GLY A 111 -22.05 1.47 -12.51
N LYS A 112 -21.60 1.11 -11.30
CA LYS A 112 -20.49 1.75 -10.59
C LYS A 112 -19.36 0.74 -10.37
N LYS A 113 -18.11 1.21 -10.37
CA LYS A 113 -16.90 0.40 -10.20
C LYS A 113 -16.43 0.38 -8.74
N LEU A 114 -15.73 -0.69 -8.36
CA LEU A 114 -15.20 -0.93 -7.01
C LEU A 114 -13.69 -0.72 -7.05
N HIS A 115 -13.03 -0.16 -6.03
CA HIS A 115 -11.55 -0.17 -5.93
C HIS A 115 -11.16 -0.50 -4.51
N THR A 116 -10.02 -1.12 -4.22
CA THR A 116 -9.41 -0.97 -2.89
C THR A 116 -8.18 -0.12 -2.87
N THR A 117 -8.30 1.10 -2.36
CA THR A 117 -8.66 2.14 -3.33
C THR A 117 -7.72 2.31 -4.52
N HIS A 118 -6.51 1.74 -4.50
CA HIS A 118 -5.71 1.55 -5.70
C HIS A 118 -4.59 0.49 -5.66
N SER A 119 -3.95 0.21 -4.50
CA SER A 119 -2.63 -0.46 -4.47
C SER A 119 -2.63 -1.87 -5.08
N TRP A 120 -3.67 -2.67 -4.81
CA TRP A 120 -3.80 -4.01 -5.37
C TRP A 120 -4.20 -4.02 -6.84
N GLU A 121 -4.94 -3.01 -7.29
CA GLU A 121 -5.25 -2.77 -8.70
C GLU A 121 -3.97 -2.37 -9.48
N PHE A 122 -3.15 -1.50 -8.90
CA PHE A 122 -1.84 -1.14 -9.44
C PHE A 122 -0.93 -2.37 -9.61
N MET A 123 -1.04 -3.35 -8.70
CA MET A 123 -0.35 -4.65 -8.79
C MET A 123 -1.09 -5.69 -9.64
N GLN A 124 -2.17 -5.29 -10.32
CA GLN A 124 -2.95 -6.07 -11.29
C GLN A 124 -3.69 -7.29 -10.69
N LEU A 125 -3.96 -7.30 -9.38
CA LEU A 125 -4.80 -8.34 -8.77
C LEU A 125 -6.29 -8.15 -9.08
N GLU A 126 -6.68 -6.91 -9.37
CA GLU A 126 -7.96 -6.55 -9.94
C GLU A 126 -7.76 -5.52 -11.05
N LYS A 127 -8.84 -5.25 -11.77
CA LYS A 127 -8.95 -4.13 -12.70
C LYS A 127 -10.38 -3.59 -12.62
N ASP A 128 -10.52 -2.30 -12.32
CA ASP A 128 -11.83 -1.65 -12.18
C ASP A 128 -12.76 -2.37 -11.17
N GLY A 129 -12.18 -2.99 -10.14
CA GLY A 129 -12.93 -3.75 -9.12
C GLY A 129 -13.32 -5.16 -9.50
N VAL A 130 -12.99 -5.60 -10.71
CA VAL A 130 -13.20 -6.96 -11.18
C VAL A 130 -11.92 -7.75 -10.94
N ILE A 131 -12.05 -8.93 -10.34
CA ILE A 131 -10.92 -9.86 -10.14
C ILE A 131 -10.85 -10.77 -11.37
N PRO A 132 -9.81 -10.67 -12.22
CA PRO A 132 -9.67 -11.56 -13.37
C PRO A 132 -9.46 -13.03 -12.95
N SER A 133 -9.88 -13.98 -13.77
CA SER A 133 -9.61 -15.41 -13.52
C SER A 133 -8.11 -15.73 -13.48
N SER A 134 -7.30 -14.98 -14.24
CA SER A 134 -5.84 -15.10 -14.24
C SER A 134 -5.16 -14.52 -12.99
N SER A 135 -5.90 -13.75 -12.17
CA SER A 135 -5.38 -13.11 -10.97
C SER A 135 -4.95 -14.14 -9.93
N LEU A 136 -3.87 -13.83 -9.20
CA LEU A 136 -3.44 -14.64 -8.08
C LEU A 136 -4.54 -14.72 -7.01
N TRP A 137 -5.39 -13.69 -6.86
CA TRP A 137 -6.55 -13.76 -5.98
C TRP A 137 -7.53 -14.87 -6.35
N SER A 138 -7.86 -15.01 -7.63
CA SER A 138 -8.73 -16.09 -8.11
C SER A 138 -8.07 -17.45 -7.93
N LYS A 139 -6.80 -17.57 -8.34
CA LYS A 139 -6.05 -18.85 -8.29
C LYS A 139 -5.78 -19.34 -6.88
N ALA A 140 -5.56 -18.43 -5.94
CA ALA A 140 -5.25 -18.72 -4.54
C ALA A 140 -6.49 -18.59 -3.62
N ARG A 141 -7.71 -18.55 -4.17
CA ARG A 141 -8.97 -18.42 -3.39
C ARG A 141 -8.90 -17.29 -2.36
N LEU A 142 -8.34 -16.14 -2.74
CA LEU A 142 -8.18 -14.94 -1.90
C LEU A 142 -7.40 -15.19 -0.59
N GLY A 143 -6.61 -16.26 -0.50
CA GLY A 143 -5.82 -16.60 0.69
C GLY A 143 -6.54 -17.45 1.72
N GLU A 144 -7.68 -18.07 1.34
CA GLU A 144 -8.53 -18.86 2.23
C GLU A 144 -7.74 -19.82 3.13
N ASP A 145 -7.99 -19.73 4.43
CA ASP A 145 -7.42 -20.57 5.51
C ASP A 145 -5.90 -20.54 5.69
N THR A 146 -5.19 -19.71 4.94
CA THR A 146 -3.84 -19.28 5.32
C THR A 146 -3.90 -18.33 6.51
N ILE A 147 -2.96 -18.45 7.44
CA ILE A 147 -2.91 -17.69 8.69
C ILE A 147 -1.73 -16.71 8.61
N ILE A 148 -2.04 -15.41 8.62
CA ILE A 148 -1.06 -14.33 8.61
C ILE A 148 -1.00 -13.70 10.00
N GLY A 149 0.17 -13.76 10.64
CA GLY A 149 0.44 -13.07 11.90
C GLY A 149 1.16 -11.73 11.66
N ASN A 150 0.90 -10.71 12.48
CA ASN A 150 1.79 -9.57 12.60
C ASN A 150 2.41 -9.45 14.00
N ILE A 151 3.67 -9.00 14.06
CA ILE A 151 4.33 -8.59 15.30
C ILE A 151 4.43 -7.07 15.25
N ASP A 152 3.65 -6.37 16.08
CA ASP A 152 3.37 -4.94 15.92
C ASP A 152 2.84 -4.27 17.20
N THR A 153 2.13 -3.14 17.09
CA THR A 153 1.52 -2.37 18.20
C THR A 153 0.16 -2.92 18.70
N GLY A 154 -0.33 -4.00 18.10
CA GLY A 154 -1.59 -4.67 18.46
C GLY A 154 -2.64 -4.65 17.35
N VAL A 155 -3.91 -4.79 17.73
CA VAL A 155 -5.04 -4.72 16.78
C VAL A 155 -6.27 -3.99 17.32
N TRP A 156 -6.92 -3.20 16.45
CA TRP A 156 -8.26 -2.66 16.65
C TRP A 156 -9.32 -3.65 16.15
N SER A 157 -9.74 -4.57 17.03
CA SER A 157 -10.57 -5.73 16.66
C SER A 157 -11.93 -5.39 16.03
N GLU A 158 -12.48 -4.22 16.34
CA GLU A 158 -13.78 -3.74 15.88
C GLU A 158 -13.75 -3.21 14.44
N SER A 159 -12.58 -3.13 13.81
CA SER A 159 -12.45 -2.71 12.41
C SER A 159 -13.23 -3.64 11.48
N GLN A 160 -13.95 -3.05 10.52
CA GLN A 160 -14.66 -3.81 9.49
C GLN A 160 -13.71 -4.66 8.62
N SER A 161 -12.42 -4.29 8.56
CA SER A 161 -11.38 -5.09 7.88
C SER A 161 -11.16 -6.45 8.55
N PHE A 162 -11.61 -6.63 9.79
CA PHE A 162 -11.55 -7.89 10.53
C PHE A 162 -12.93 -8.56 10.68
N SER A 163 -13.86 -8.26 9.77
CA SER A 163 -15.17 -8.91 9.71
C SER A 163 -15.04 -10.42 9.42
N PRO A 164 -15.77 -11.29 10.13
CA PRO A 164 -15.79 -12.73 9.89
C PRO A 164 -16.69 -13.15 8.71
N HIS A 165 -17.27 -12.20 7.98
CA HIS A 165 -18.22 -12.47 6.92
C HIS A 165 -17.59 -13.29 5.78
N GLY A 166 -18.31 -14.31 5.31
CA GLY A 166 -17.86 -15.18 4.22
C GLY A 166 -16.76 -16.18 4.58
N LEU A 167 -16.38 -16.30 5.86
CA LEU A 167 -15.36 -17.25 6.32
C LEU A 167 -15.96 -18.48 7.01
N GLY A 168 -15.43 -19.66 6.72
CA GLY A 168 -15.76 -20.91 7.42
C GLY A 168 -15.23 -20.95 8.87
N PRO A 169 -15.40 -22.08 9.56
CA PRO A 169 -14.77 -22.32 10.88
C PRO A 169 -13.26 -22.04 10.87
N VAL A 170 -12.70 -21.73 12.04
CA VAL A 170 -11.24 -21.55 12.18
C VAL A 170 -10.54 -22.89 11.88
N PRO A 171 -9.45 -22.92 11.11
CA PRO A 171 -8.75 -24.17 10.79
C PRO A 171 -8.32 -24.93 12.05
N CYS A 172 -8.59 -26.24 12.12
CA CYS A 172 -8.28 -27.07 13.31
C CYS A 172 -6.79 -27.13 13.68
N ARG A 173 -5.90 -26.76 12.75
CA ARG A 173 -4.45 -26.68 13.00
C ARG A 173 -4.04 -25.47 13.85
N TRP A 174 -4.90 -24.46 13.98
CA TRP A 174 -4.64 -23.27 14.77
C TRP A 174 -4.61 -23.60 16.25
N LYS A 175 -3.54 -23.22 16.94
CA LYS A 175 -3.35 -23.45 18.38
C LYS A 175 -3.37 -22.17 19.22
N GLY A 176 -3.48 -21.02 18.55
CA GLY A 176 -3.48 -19.73 19.23
C GLY A 176 -4.76 -19.45 20.01
N SER A 177 -4.65 -18.54 20.96
CA SER A 177 -5.75 -18.09 21.81
C SER A 177 -6.10 -16.63 21.56
N CYS A 178 -7.24 -16.21 22.10
CA CYS A 178 -7.65 -14.81 22.09
C CYS A 178 -7.46 -14.19 23.47
N ASN A 179 -6.60 -13.19 23.58
CA ASN A 179 -6.60 -12.30 24.73
C ASN A 179 -7.73 -11.27 24.55
N THR A 180 -8.71 -11.29 25.45
CA THR A 180 -9.90 -10.43 25.38
C THR A 180 -9.82 -9.18 26.27
N ALA A 181 -8.68 -8.97 26.94
CA ALA A 181 -8.46 -7.79 27.76
C ALA A 181 -8.45 -6.52 26.91
N GLY A 182 -8.86 -5.39 27.49
CA GLY A 182 -9.01 -4.14 26.75
C GLY A 182 -10.08 -4.23 25.65
N ASN A 183 -11.20 -4.91 25.87
CA ASN A 183 -12.31 -5.02 24.90
C ASN A 183 -11.94 -5.65 23.53
N VAL A 184 -10.84 -6.41 23.46
CA VAL A 184 -10.44 -7.10 22.23
C VAL A 184 -11.33 -8.32 22.03
N SER A 185 -11.82 -8.54 20.80
CA SER A 185 -12.62 -9.73 20.47
C SER A 185 -12.06 -10.45 19.24
N CYS A 186 -11.94 -11.77 19.34
CA CYS A 186 -11.59 -12.63 18.21
C CYS A 186 -12.86 -13.19 17.57
N ASN A 187 -12.74 -13.50 16.29
CA ASN A 187 -13.80 -14.05 15.47
C ASN A 187 -13.19 -14.99 14.41
N ARG A 188 -13.94 -15.33 13.36
CA ARG A 188 -13.44 -16.20 12.28
C ARG A 188 -12.36 -15.54 11.41
N LYS A 189 -12.23 -14.23 11.41
CA LYS A 189 -11.22 -13.47 10.67
C LYS A 189 -9.99 -13.19 11.54
N LEU A 190 -10.16 -12.48 12.65
CA LEU A 190 -9.13 -12.27 13.67
C LEU A 190 -9.20 -13.44 14.65
N ILE A 191 -8.36 -14.45 14.45
CA ILE A 191 -8.50 -15.76 15.13
C ILE A 191 -7.68 -15.86 16.43
N GLY A 192 -6.76 -14.92 16.66
CA GLY A 192 -6.03 -14.85 17.92
C GLY A 192 -5.31 -13.54 18.12
N THR A 193 -5.10 -13.22 19.39
CA THR A 193 -4.48 -11.98 19.86
C THR A 193 -3.63 -12.26 21.09
N ARG A 194 -2.41 -11.75 21.10
CA ARG A 194 -1.47 -11.85 22.22
C ARG A 194 -0.74 -10.53 22.41
N TYR A 195 -0.19 -10.31 23.59
CA TYR A 195 0.69 -9.18 23.89
C TYR A 195 1.90 -9.67 24.68
N PHE A 196 3.01 -8.93 24.55
CA PHE A 196 4.29 -9.20 25.19
C PHE A 196 4.86 -7.86 25.63
N ASN A 197 5.01 -7.65 26.94
CA ASN A 197 5.36 -6.36 27.53
C ASN A 197 6.43 -6.47 28.62
N LYS A 198 7.00 -7.66 28.84
CA LYS A 198 7.88 -7.89 29.98
C LYS A 198 9.21 -7.15 29.79
N GLY A 199 9.74 -7.16 28.56
CA GLY A 199 10.92 -6.35 28.21
C GLY A 199 10.63 -4.86 28.37
N TYR A 200 9.50 -4.42 27.81
CA TYR A 200 9.03 -3.04 27.90
C TYR A 200 8.91 -2.53 29.33
N LEU A 201 8.21 -3.25 30.21
CA LEU A 201 7.96 -2.82 31.60
C LEU A 201 9.28 -2.63 32.38
N VAL A 202 10.25 -3.53 32.17
CA VAL A 202 11.59 -3.41 32.77
C VAL A 202 12.30 -2.16 32.24
N SER A 203 12.31 -1.95 30.93
CA SER A 203 12.98 -0.78 30.32
C SER A 203 12.33 0.54 30.68
N ALA A 204 11.00 0.57 30.85
CA ALA A 204 10.24 1.75 31.24
C ALA A 204 10.30 2.04 32.75
N GLY A 205 10.79 1.10 33.56
CA GLY A 205 10.73 1.20 35.03
C GLY A 205 9.28 1.19 35.56
N LEU A 206 8.37 0.52 34.86
CA LEU A 206 6.93 0.49 35.17
C LEU A 206 6.52 -0.86 35.73
N ASN A 207 5.52 -0.85 36.61
CA ASN A 207 4.84 -2.07 37.03
C ASN A 207 3.72 -2.42 36.03
N SER A 208 3.48 -3.72 35.82
CA SER A 208 2.35 -4.17 35.00
C SER A 208 1.03 -3.66 35.59
N ASN A 209 0.14 -3.21 34.72
CA ASN A 209 -1.22 -2.83 35.04
C ASN A 209 -2.15 -3.18 33.87
N SER A 210 -3.45 -2.98 34.05
CA SER A 210 -4.47 -3.31 33.05
C SER A 210 -4.29 -2.62 31.68
N SER A 211 -3.63 -1.44 31.60
CA SER A 211 -3.41 -0.78 30.31
C SER A 211 -2.31 -1.43 29.47
N PHE A 212 -1.42 -2.20 30.11
CA PHE A 212 -0.35 -2.94 29.45
C PHE A 212 -0.68 -4.43 29.24
N GLU A 213 -1.84 -4.88 29.71
CA GLU A 213 -2.24 -6.29 29.68
C GLU A 213 -3.28 -6.59 28.59
N SER A 214 -3.13 -5.95 27.43
CA SER A 214 -4.06 -6.08 26.30
C SER A 214 -3.34 -6.04 24.95
N ALA A 215 -3.89 -6.77 23.99
CA ALA A 215 -3.50 -6.72 22.57
C ALA A 215 -4.14 -5.54 21.80
N ARG A 216 -4.90 -4.65 22.46
CA ARG A 216 -5.52 -3.49 21.82
C ARG A 216 -4.46 -2.56 21.23
N ASP A 217 -4.74 -2.10 20.02
CA ASP A 217 -3.92 -1.11 19.34
C ASP A 217 -4.30 0.31 19.72
N HIS A 218 -3.47 0.92 20.56
CA HIS A 218 -3.59 2.33 20.93
C HIS A 218 -2.80 3.26 20.01
N ASN A 219 -1.96 2.71 19.12
CA ASN A 219 -1.12 3.48 18.20
C ASN A 219 -1.74 3.53 16.80
N GLY A 220 -2.22 2.39 16.28
CA GLY A 220 -2.85 2.27 14.97
C GLY A 220 -1.99 1.59 13.91
N HIS A 221 -0.66 1.62 14.07
CA HIS A 221 0.27 1.00 13.13
C HIS A 221 -0.01 -0.49 12.92
N GLY A 222 -0.19 -1.27 14.00
CA GLY A 222 -0.49 -2.70 13.93
C GLY A 222 -1.82 -3.03 13.25
N THR A 223 -2.85 -2.20 13.45
CA THR A 223 -4.13 -2.31 12.74
C THR A 223 -3.96 -2.03 11.24
N HIS A 224 -3.15 -1.03 10.90
CA HIS A 224 -2.85 -0.62 9.53
C HIS A 224 -2.11 -1.72 8.78
N THR A 225 -1.04 -2.26 9.37
CA THR A 225 -0.22 -3.31 8.77
C THR A 225 -1.00 -4.62 8.62
N LEU A 226 -1.71 -5.06 9.66
CA LEU A 226 -2.49 -6.31 9.61
C LEU A 226 -3.61 -6.26 8.58
N SER A 227 -4.32 -5.13 8.50
CA SER A 227 -5.38 -4.94 7.50
C SER A 227 -4.84 -4.79 6.07
N THR A 228 -3.62 -4.28 5.90
CA THR A 228 -2.93 -4.30 4.59
C THR A 228 -2.55 -5.73 4.18
N ALA A 229 -2.10 -6.57 5.10
CA ALA A 229 -1.72 -7.94 4.77
C ALA A 229 -2.94 -8.83 4.49
N GLY A 230 -3.93 -8.79 5.37
CA GLY A 230 -5.05 -9.71 5.38
C GLY A 230 -6.39 -9.06 5.70
N GLY A 231 -6.61 -7.77 5.46
CA GLY A 231 -7.91 -7.14 5.68
C GLY A 231 -9.00 -7.66 4.72
N HIS A 232 -10.21 -7.86 5.23
CA HIS A 232 -11.39 -8.15 4.43
C HIS A 232 -11.80 -6.94 3.57
N PHE A 233 -12.71 -7.16 2.61
CA PHE A 233 -13.27 -6.08 1.79
C PHE A 233 -14.15 -5.14 2.62
N VAL A 234 -13.81 -3.85 2.68
CA VAL A 234 -14.60 -2.82 3.38
C VAL A 234 -14.96 -1.70 2.42
N ARG A 235 -16.24 -1.51 2.10
CA ARG A 235 -16.71 -0.46 1.19
C ARG A 235 -16.75 0.91 1.86
N GLY A 236 -16.57 1.98 1.08
CA GLY A 236 -16.62 3.37 1.56
C GLY A 236 -15.41 3.80 2.39
N ALA A 237 -14.31 3.05 2.32
CA ALA A 237 -13.05 3.42 2.97
C ALA A 237 -12.49 4.69 2.33
N SER A 238 -12.27 5.71 3.16
CA SER A 238 -11.69 6.99 2.76
C SER A 238 -11.06 7.66 3.97
N VAL A 239 -10.18 8.62 3.72
CA VAL A 239 -9.65 9.51 4.76
C VAL A 239 -10.31 10.86 4.56
N PHE A 240 -11.26 11.21 5.44
CA PHE A 240 -12.07 12.43 5.32
C PHE A 240 -12.73 12.63 3.93
N GLY A 241 -13.18 11.54 3.30
CA GLY A 241 -13.81 11.58 1.98
C GLY A 241 -12.84 11.60 0.81
N VAL A 242 -11.54 11.77 1.04
CA VAL A 242 -10.49 11.70 0.02
C VAL A 242 -10.00 10.25 -0.12
N GLY A 243 -9.72 9.84 -1.36
CA GLY A 243 -9.28 8.48 -1.67
C GLY A 243 -10.38 7.43 -1.44
N ASN A 244 -11.64 7.79 -1.67
CA ASN A 244 -12.80 6.92 -1.46
C ASN A 244 -12.79 5.68 -2.36
N GLY A 245 -13.18 4.55 -1.77
CA GLY A 245 -13.35 3.27 -2.44
C GLY A 245 -13.57 2.19 -1.39
N THR A 246 -13.03 1.02 -1.62
CA THR A 246 -13.03 -0.14 -0.72
C THR A 246 -11.66 -0.17 -0.01
N ALA A 247 -11.49 -0.86 1.10
CA ALA A 247 -10.19 -1.33 1.57
C ALA A 247 -10.15 -2.86 1.51
N LYS A 248 -9.00 -3.45 1.17
CA LYS A 248 -8.75 -4.89 1.29
C LYS A 248 -7.26 -5.15 1.46
N GLY A 249 -6.94 -6.26 2.08
CA GLY A 249 -5.58 -6.74 2.19
C GLY A 249 -5.14 -7.58 1.00
N GLY A 250 -3.89 -8.03 1.03
CA GLY A 250 -3.32 -8.89 -0.01
C GLY A 250 -3.92 -10.27 -0.04
N SER A 251 -4.32 -10.81 1.10
CA SER A 251 -5.07 -12.06 1.24
C SER A 251 -6.43 -11.80 1.94
N PRO A 252 -7.47 -11.32 1.23
CA PRO A 252 -8.72 -10.90 1.88
C PRO A 252 -9.47 -12.00 2.66
N LEU A 253 -9.31 -13.27 2.29
CA LEU A 253 -9.93 -14.42 2.97
C LEU A 253 -8.96 -15.22 3.85
N SER A 254 -7.72 -14.73 4.07
CA SER A 254 -6.85 -15.33 5.10
C SER A 254 -7.42 -15.15 6.50
N ARG A 255 -6.96 -15.96 7.44
CA ARG A 255 -7.10 -15.69 8.88
C ARG A 255 -5.97 -14.76 9.31
N VAL A 256 -6.23 -13.91 10.30
CA VAL A 256 -5.22 -13.00 10.86
C VAL A 256 -5.06 -13.22 12.36
N ALA A 257 -3.84 -13.05 12.85
CA ALA A 257 -3.49 -13.08 14.27
C ALA A 257 -2.57 -11.89 14.61
N SER A 258 -2.76 -11.28 15.77
CA SER A 258 -1.98 -10.12 16.20
C SER A 258 -1.13 -10.44 17.43
N TYR A 259 0.16 -10.15 17.35
CA TYR A 259 1.14 -10.33 18.41
C TYR A 259 1.72 -8.97 18.77
N LYS A 260 1.16 -8.33 19.81
CA LYS A 260 1.61 -7.01 20.24
C LYS A 260 2.95 -7.08 20.97
N ALA A 261 4.00 -6.53 20.40
CA ALA A 261 5.33 -6.46 21.01
C ALA A 261 5.92 -5.03 21.06
N CYS A 262 5.18 -4.05 20.50
CA CYS A 262 5.56 -2.64 20.50
C CYS A 262 4.67 -1.83 21.43
N TRP A 263 5.29 -0.89 22.14
CA TRP A 263 4.71 -0.09 23.20
C TRP A 263 5.18 1.37 23.08
N PRO A 264 4.57 2.32 23.83
CA PRO A 264 4.98 3.72 23.76
C PRO A 264 6.49 3.91 23.98
N PRO A 265 7.15 4.80 23.22
CA PRO A 265 8.61 4.87 23.19
C PRO A 265 9.24 5.17 24.56
N VAL A 266 10.31 4.45 24.89
CA VAL A 266 11.20 4.73 26.02
C VAL A 266 12.57 5.08 25.46
N ASN A 267 13.05 6.30 25.69
CA ASN A 267 14.31 6.82 25.14
C ASN A 267 14.43 6.67 23.60
N GLY A 268 13.31 6.74 22.88
CA GLY A 268 13.26 6.58 21.42
C GLY A 268 13.08 5.14 20.92
N SER A 269 13.01 4.14 21.81
CA SER A 269 12.79 2.73 21.46
C SER A 269 11.38 2.26 21.84
N GLU A 270 10.68 1.61 20.91
CA GLU A 270 9.27 1.21 21.07
C GLU A 270 9.06 -0.30 21.20
N CYS A 271 9.86 -1.10 20.51
CA CYS A 271 9.74 -2.56 20.44
C CYS A 271 11.03 -3.20 20.99
N PHE A 272 10.92 -4.01 22.03
CA PHE A 272 12.09 -4.60 22.73
C PHE A 272 12.31 -6.04 22.30
N ASP A 273 13.57 -6.44 22.05
CA ASP A 273 13.92 -7.78 21.55
C ASP A 273 13.36 -8.93 22.39
N ALA A 274 13.32 -8.77 23.71
CA ALA A 274 12.74 -9.78 24.61
C ALA A 274 11.26 -10.06 24.31
N ASP A 275 10.49 -9.01 24.03
CA ASP A 275 9.06 -9.12 23.69
C ASP A 275 8.87 -9.58 22.24
N ILE A 276 9.76 -9.16 21.32
CA ILE A 276 9.77 -9.62 19.92
C ILE A 276 10.04 -11.12 19.84
N LEU A 277 11.05 -11.62 20.56
CA LEU A 277 11.38 -13.06 20.59
C LEU A 277 10.24 -13.88 21.17
N ALA A 278 9.61 -13.41 22.26
CA ALA A 278 8.44 -14.07 22.83
C ALA A 278 7.25 -14.10 21.84
N ALA A 279 7.07 -13.04 21.05
CA ALA A 279 6.07 -13.00 19.99
C ALA A 279 6.36 -14.01 18.86
N PHE A 280 7.60 -14.12 18.40
CA PHE A 280 8.01 -15.14 17.42
C PHE A 280 7.77 -16.55 17.93
N ASP A 281 8.21 -16.86 19.16
CA ASP A 281 8.05 -18.18 19.77
C ASP A 281 6.57 -18.60 19.83
N MET A 282 5.71 -17.69 20.29
CA MET A 282 4.28 -17.96 20.34
C MET A 282 3.63 -18.04 18.96
N ALA A 283 4.07 -17.24 17.99
CA ALA A 283 3.55 -17.32 16.63
C ALA A 283 3.89 -18.67 15.96
N ILE A 284 5.10 -19.17 16.19
CA ILE A 284 5.53 -20.50 15.75
C ILE A 284 4.67 -21.57 16.39
N HIS A 285 4.50 -21.52 17.72
CA HIS A 285 3.66 -22.46 18.45
C HIS A 285 2.21 -22.46 17.93
N ASP A 286 1.63 -21.28 17.72
CA ASP A 286 0.24 -21.12 17.32
C ASP A 286 -0.03 -21.61 15.89
N GLY A 287 1.01 -21.72 15.06
CA GLY A 287 0.97 -22.30 13.71
C GLY A 287 0.64 -21.30 12.61
N VAL A 288 1.17 -20.07 12.68
CA VAL A 288 1.06 -19.08 11.59
C VAL A 288 1.81 -19.55 10.34
N ASP A 289 1.35 -19.18 9.15
CA ASP A 289 2.04 -19.53 7.90
C ASP A 289 2.99 -18.44 7.40
N VAL A 290 2.63 -17.19 7.67
CA VAL A 290 3.36 -15.99 7.25
C VAL A 290 3.38 -15.01 8.41
N LEU A 291 4.56 -14.46 8.70
CA LEU A 291 4.74 -13.37 9.64
C LEU A 291 5.07 -12.07 8.90
N SER A 292 4.30 -11.03 9.17
CA SER A 292 4.55 -9.65 8.75
C SER A 292 5.14 -8.88 9.93
N VAL A 293 6.38 -8.45 9.82
CA VAL A 293 7.14 -7.82 10.91
C VAL A 293 7.59 -6.44 10.44
N SER A 294 6.75 -5.44 10.69
CA SER A 294 6.97 -4.04 10.27
C SER A 294 7.74 -3.24 11.33
N LEU A 295 8.81 -3.83 11.85
CA LEU A 295 9.70 -3.26 12.85
C LEU A 295 11.15 -3.62 12.51
N GLY A 296 12.12 -2.90 13.08
CA GLY A 296 13.53 -3.13 12.85
C GLY A 296 14.39 -2.12 13.60
N GLY A 297 15.61 -2.52 13.95
CA GLY A 297 16.64 -1.66 14.51
C GLY A 297 17.85 -1.54 13.58
N ASP A 298 18.93 -0.99 14.10
CA ASP A 298 20.22 -1.02 13.40
C ASP A 298 20.65 -2.47 13.18
N PRO A 299 21.16 -2.82 11.98
CA PRO A 299 21.57 -4.18 11.69
C PRO A 299 22.75 -4.59 12.58
N ALA A 300 22.62 -5.73 13.27
CA ALA A 300 23.65 -6.31 14.13
C ALA A 300 24.04 -7.73 13.68
N ASP A 301 25.00 -8.34 14.38
CA ASP A 301 25.31 -9.76 14.23
C ASP A 301 24.03 -10.62 14.38
N TYR A 302 23.88 -11.67 13.58
CA TYR A 302 22.63 -12.44 13.53
C TYR A 302 22.26 -13.11 14.86
N PHE A 303 23.23 -13.41 15.74
CA PHE A 303 22.97 -13.97 17.07
C PHE A 303 22.85 -12.90 18.17
N ALA A 304 22.92 -11.62 17.80
CA ALA A 304 22.66 -10.47 18.67
C ALA A 304 21.43 -9.66 18.24
N ASP A 305 20.70 -10.13 17.22
CA ASP A 305 19.49 -9.47 16.68
C ASP A 305 18.26 -10.37 16.95
N GLY A 306 17.31 -9.87 17.75
CA GLY A 306 16.13 -10.63 18.15
C GLY A 306 15.21 -10.99 16.98
N ILE A 307 15.15 -10.14 15.95
CA ILE A 307 14.38 -10.41 14.73
C ILE A 307 15.09 -11.48 13.89
N ALA A 308 16.41 -11.41 13.75
CA ALA A 308 17.19 -12.41 13.03
C ALA A 308 17.03 -13.80 13.67
N ILE A 309 17.16 -13.90 15.00
CA ILE A 309 16.98 -15.15 15.75
C ILE A 309 15.54 -15.66 15.61
N GLY A 310 14.54 -14.84 15.95
CA GLY A 310 13.13 -15.26 15.92
C GLY A 310 12.69 -15.69 14.51
N SER A 311 13.12 -14.95 13.49
CA SER A 311 12.82 -15.29 12.10
C SER A 311 13.54 -16.55 11.60
N PHE A 312 14.76 -16.85 12.09
CA PHE A 312 15.45 -18.11 11.77
C PHE A 312 14.62 -19.31 12.23
N HIS A 313 14.17 -19.28 13.48
CA HIS A 313 13.31 -20.33 14.04
C HIS A 313 11.97 -20.41 13.31
N ALA A 314 11.35 -19.29 12.95
CA ALA A 314 10.12 -19.30 12.17
C ALA A 314 10.32 -19.97 10.79
N VAL A 315 11.39 -19.62 10.07
CA VAL A 315 11.71 -20.21 8.75
C VAL A 315 12.03 -21.70 8.87
N LYS A 316 12.73 -22.12 9.93
CA LYS A 316 12.96 -23.53 10.26
C LYS A 316 11.66 -24.30 10.39
N HIS A 317 10.62 -23.70 10.97
CA HIS A 317 9.27 -24.26 11.06
C HIS A 317 8.38 -24.02 9.82
N GLY A 318 8.97 -23.62 8.69
CA GLY A 318 8.26 -23.45 7.42
C GLY A 318 7.47 -22.14 7.30
N ILE A 319 7.62 -21.21 8.24
CA ILE A 319 6.92 -19.93 8.27
C ILE A 319 7.67 -18.93 7.41
N THR A 320 6.97 -18.22 6.52
CA THR A 320 7.59 -17.16 5.72
C THR A 320 7.63 -15.87 6.53
N VAL A 321 8.81 -15.28 6.74
CA VAL A 321 8.96 -14.03 7.50
C VAL A 321 9.28 -12.90 6.53
N VAL A 322 8.43 -11.87 6.57
CA VAL A 322 8.55 -10.66 5.76
C VAL A 322 8.80 -9.49 6.70
N CYS A 323 9.88 -8.73 6.46
CA CYS A 323 10.22 -7.58 7.27
C CYS A 323 10.37 -6.31 6.42
N SER A 324 10.11 -5.15 7.02
CA SER A 324 10.38 -3.83 6.44
C SER A 324 11.89 -3.55 6.33
N ALA A 325 12.33 -2.84 5.29
CA ALA A 325 13.73 -2.48 5.12
C ALA A 325 14.22 -1.34 6.02
N GLY A 326 13.32 -0.53 6.60
CA GLY A 326 13.64 0.67 7.37
C GLY A 326 13.34 1.97 6.60
N ASN A 327 13.25 3.07 7.34
CA ASN A 327 12.87 4.39 6.80
C ASN A 327 13.98 5.45 6.96
N SER A 328 15.24 5.01 7.01
CA SER A 328 16.43 5.86 7.26
C SER A 328 17.18 6.23 5.98
N GLY A 329 16.59 6.01 4.81
CA GLY A 329 17.13 6.47 3.53
C GLY A 329 17.15 8.01 3.40
N PRO A 330 17.81 8.57 2.37
CA PRO A 330 18.32 7.89 1.17
C PRO A 330 19.81 7.54 1.22
N ALA A 331 20.47 7.70 2.37
CA ALA A 331 21.88 7.34 2.49
C ALA A 331 22.10 5.83 2.22
N PRO A 332 23.23 5.44 1.59
CA PRO A 332 23.56 4.03 1.41
C PRO A 332 23.75 3.34 2.77
N ALA A 333 23.64 2.00 2.78
CA ALA A 333 23.89 1.17 3.96
C ALA A 333 23.00 1.51 5.18
N THR A 334 21.73 1.84 4.91
CA THR A 334 20.71 2.18 5.92
C THR A 334 19.68 1.06 6.11
N VAL A 335 19.81 -0.04 5.38
CA VAL A 335 18.88 -1.19 5.41
C VAL A 335 19.00 -2.00 6.70
N SER A 336 17.86 -2.28 7.31
CA SER A 336 17.68 -3.16 8.47
C SER A 336 17.17 -4.54 8.06
N ASN A 337 16.99 -5.45 9.03
CA ASN A 337 16.43 -6.79 8.82
C ASN A 337 17.19 -7.57 7.74
N VAL A 338 18.52 -7.63 7.89
CA VAL A 338 19.43 -8.03 6.81
C VAL A 338 19.73 -9.53 6.74
N ALA A 339 19.18 -10.33 7.65
CA ALA A 339 19.39 -11.78 7.67
C ALA A 339 18.90 -12.45 6.37
N PRO A 340 19.62 -13.46 5.86
CA PRO A 340 19.31 -14.08 4.56
C PRO A 340 18.10 -15.00 4.60
N TRP A 341 17.51 -15.34 5.75
CA TRP A 341 16.24 -16.08 5.81
C TRP A 341 15.02 -15.16 5.82
N ILE A 342 15.20 -13.85 6.03
CA ILE A 342 14.14 -12.83 5.98
C ILE A 342 13.90 -12.37 4.53
N LEU A 343 12.64 -12.11 4.16
CA LEU A 343 12.27 -11.37 2.96
C LEU A 343 12.11 -9.87 3.30
N THR A 344 13.10 -9.05 2.93
CA THR A 344 13.20 -7.64 3.33
C THR A 344 12.66 -6.71 2.24
N VAL A 345 11.74 -5.82 2.61
CA VAL A 345 10.92 -5.06 1.66
C VAL A 345 11.16 -3.56 1.73
N ALA A 346 11.59 -2.97 0.61
CA ALA A 346 11.68 -1.52 0.43
C ALA A 346 10.34 -0.89 0.02
N ALA A 347 10.21 0.42 0.19
CA ALA A 347 9.00 1.17 -0.13
C ALA A 347 9.12 1.89 -1.47
N SER A 348 8.11 1.69 -2.32
CA SER A 348 7.97 2.41 -3.57
C SER A 348 6.59 3.05 -3.67
N THR A 349 6.46 4.06 -4.51
CA THR A 349 5.19 4.72 -4.80
C THR A 349 4.26 3.83 -5.62
N LEU A 350 3.00 4.23 -5.69
CA LEU A 350 2.02 3.73 -6.65
C LEU A 350 1.62 4.89 -7.58
N ASP A 351 0.78 4.62 -8.58
CA ASP A 351 0.37 5.63 -9.57
C ASP A 351 -0.82 6.49 -9.12
N ARG A 352 -1.03 6.61 -7.80
CA ARG A 352 -1.96 7.57 -7.18
C ARG A 352 -1.19 8.59 -6.34
N GLU A 353 -1.57 9.85 -6.46
CA GLU A 353 -1.10 10.96 -5.62
C GLU A 353 -2.33 11.68 -5.02
N PHE A 354 -2.18 12.30 -3.86
CA PHE A 354 -3.22 13.14 -3.24
C PHE A 354 -2.96 14.61 -3.57
N GLN A 355 -3.16 14.95 -4.84
CA GLN A 355 -2.73 16.21 -5.42
C GLN A 355 -3.49 17.40 -4.85
N SER A 356 -2.74 18.43 -4.50
CA SER A 356 -3.22 19.78 -4.21
C SER A 356 -2.25 20.78 -4.83
N PHE A 357 -2.75 21.82 -5.48
CA PHE A 357 -1.94 22.78 -6.20
C PHE A 357 -1.92 24.12 -5.49
N VAL A 358 -0.73 24.72 -5.42
CA VAL A 358 -0.56 26.13 -5.14
C VAL A 358 -0.71 26.89 -6.45
N GLN A 359 -1.63 27.85 -6.50
CA GLN A 359 -1.85 28.72 -7.65
C GLN A 359 -1.55 30.15 -7.24
N LEU A 360 -0.58 30.78 -7.88
CA LEU A 360 -0.19 32.16 -7.61
C LEU A 360 -0.96 33.14 -8.50
N ALA A 361 -1.17 34.37 -8.04
CA ALA A 361 -1.80 35.42 -8.83
C ALA A 361 -0.95 35.83 -10.06
N SER A 362 0.35 35.58 -10.03
CA SER A 362 1.28 35.75 -11.15
C SER A 362 1.15 34.68 -12.24
N GLY A 363 0.36 33.62 -12.00
CA GLY A 363 0.04 32.58 -12.97
C GLY A 363 0.81 31.27 -12.78
N GLU A 364 1.89 31.26 -11.99
CA GLU A 364 2.60 30.03 -11.65
C GLU A 364 1.71 29.07 -10.86
N ARG A 365 1.92 27.78 -11.12
CA ARG A 365 1.19 26.70 -10.47
C ARG A 365 2.17 25.61 -10.04
N PHE A 366 2.22 25.33 -8.75
CA PHE A 366 3.07 24.31 -8.17
C PHE A 366 2.25 23.09 -7.77
N LYS A 367 2.75 21.90 -8.12
CA LYS A 367 2.13 20.62 -7.72
C LYS A 367 2.59 20.29 -6.30
N GLY A 368 1.64 20.04 -5.41
CA GLY A 368 1.90 19.53 -4.08
C GLY A 368 0.92 18.43 -3.69
N GLU A 369 0.97 18.04 -2.42
CA GLU A 369 0.09 17.03 -1.84
C GLU A 369 -0.56 17.49 -0.54
N SER A 370 -1.75 16.97 -0.25
CA SER A 370 -2.52 17.31 0.94
C SER A 370 -3.67 16.34 1.20
N MET A 371 -4.02 16.19 2.48
CA MET A 371 -5.27 15.57 2.94
C MET A 371 -6.13 16.53 3.77
N SER A 372 -5.84 17.82 3.67
CA SER A 372 -6.46 18.88 4.48
C SER A 372 -7.75 19.41 3.84
N LYS A 373 -8.52 20.21 4.58
CA LYS A 373 -9.71 20.89 4.02
C LYS A 373 -9.32 21.83 2.86
N ALA A 374 -10.24 22.06 1.94
CA ALA A 374 -10.02 23.01 0.84
C ALA A 374 -10.18 24.46 1.31
N LEU A 375 -9.49 25.40 0.64
CA LEU A 375 -9.85 26.82 0.70
C LEU A 375 -11.15 27.09 -0.06
N PRO A 376 -11.87 28.19 0.25
CA PRO A 376 -13.00 28.63 -0.56
C PRO A 376 -12.62 28.79 -2.03
N ALA A 377 -13.36 28.11 -2.91
CA ALA A 377 -13.08 28.10 -4.34
C ALA A 377 -13.12 29.50 -4.95
N GLY A 378 -12.19 29.80 -5.86
CA GLY A 378 -12.12 31.08 -6.58
C GLY A 378 -11.64 32.27 -5.74
N LYS A 379 -11.30 32.07 -4.47
CA LYS A 379 -10.76 33.14 -3.60
C LYS A 379 -9.24 33.09 -3.52
N MET A 380 -8.62 34.23 -3.77
CA MET A 380 -7.19 34.46 -3.53
C MET A 380 -6.97 35.03 -2.12
N PHE A 381 -5.85 34.69 -1.54
CA PHE A 381 -5.42 35.13 -0.21
C PHE A 381 -4.01 35.67 -0.29
N SER A 382 -3.66 36.65 0.54
CA SER A 382 -2.28 37.12 0.64
C SER A 382 -1.40 36.02 1.21
N LEU A 383 -0.18 35.90 0.72
CA LEU A 383 0.84 34.99 1.23
C LEU A 383 1.76 35.76 2.17
N THR A 384 2.25 35.09 3.20
CA THR A 384 3.33 35.66 4.02
C THR A 384 4.25 34.55 4.53
N ALA A 385 5.56 34.77 4.43
CA ALA A 385 6.53 33.83 4.96
C ALA A 385 6.53 33.88 6.49
N GLY A 386 6.76 32.74 7.14
CA GLY A 386 6.81 32.66 8.60
C GLY A 386 7.77 33.68 9.23
N ALA A 387 8.93 33.91 8.61
CA ALA A 387 9.88 34.94 9.05
C ALA A 387 9.34 36.38 8.99
N GLN A 388 8.49 36.70 8.00
CA GLN A 388 7.86 38.02 7.87
C GLN A 388 6.73 38.20 8.90
N ALA A 389 6.03 37.11 9.23
CA ALA A 389 4.97 37.08 10.24
C ALA A 389 5.48 36.82 11.66
N LYS A 390 6.78 37.01 11.93
CA LYS A 390 7.34 36.72 13.26
C LYS A 390 6.83 37.67 14.33
N LEU A 391 6.70 37.15 15.56
CA LEU A 391 6.60 37.95 16.78
C LEU A 391 7.89 38.77 16.99
N ALA A 392 7.76 39.90 17.71
CA ALA A 392 8.87 40.81 17.95
C ALA A 392 10.08 40.11 18.60
N ASN A 393 9.82 39.27 19.60
CA ASN A 393 10.80 38.50 20.37
C ASN A 393 11.16 37.12 19.77
N ALA A 394 10.58 36.72 18.64
CA ALA A 394 10.87 35.45 17.99
C ALA A 394 12.04 35.56 16.99
N SER A 395 12.83 34.48 16.91
CA SER A 395 13.84 34.28 15.87
C SER A 395 13.19 34.15 14.49
N ALA A 396 13.78 34.78 13.47
CA ALA A 396 13.31 34.65 12.09
C ALA A 396 13.41 33.21 11.57
N ILE A 397 14.41 32.44 12.03
CA ILE A 397 14.61 31.03 11.65
C ILE A 397 13.50 30.17 12.24
N ASP A 398 13.19 30.34 13.53
CA ASP A 398 12.13 29.58 14.19
C ASP A 398 10.74 29.95 13.67
N ALA A 399 10.51 31.22 13.36
CA ALA A 399 9.28 31.69 12.74
C ALA A 399 9.13 31.19 11.29
N MET A 400 10.21 31.09 10.51
CA MET A 400 10.19 30.47 9.18
C MET A 400 9.74 29.00 9.25
N LEU A 401 10.10 28.31 10.34
CA LEU A 401 9.65 26.95 10.61
C LEU A 401 8.25 26.89 11.21
N CYS A 402 7.58 28.03 11.45
CA CYS A 402 6.26 28.09 12.09
C CYS A 402 6.21 27.31 13.41
N LYS A 403 7.28 27.44 14.22
CA LYS A 403 7.36 26.82 15.55
C LYS A 403 6.35 27.42 16.52
N GLU A 404 6.05 26.68 17.58
CA GLU A 404 5.17 27.13 18.64
C GLU A 404 5.59 28.49 19.21
N GLY A 405 4.62 29.39 19.36
CA GLY A 405 4.83 30.71 19.95
C GLY A 405 5.68 31.68 19.12
N THR A 406 5.86 31.45 17.82
CA THR A 406 6.72 32.30 16.97
C THR A 406 5.98 33.24 16.01
N LEU A 407 4.72 32.93 15.68
CA LEU A 407 3.93 33.67 14.69
C LEU A 407 3.08 34.77 15.34
N ASP A 408 3.09 35.96 14.75
CA ASP A 408 2.29 37.12 15.16
C ASP A 408 0.89 37.04 14.55
N PRO A 409 -0.18 36.90 15.35
CA PRO A 409 -1.55 36.80 14.84
C PRO A 409 -1.97 37.99 13.99
N HIS A 410 -1.48 39.20 14.25
CA HIS A 410 -1.83 40.38 13.45
C HIS A 410 -1.26 40.31 12.03
N LYS A 411 -0.13 39.61 11.86
CA LYS A 411 0.53 39.45 10.56
C LYS A 411 0.04 38.22 9.79
N ALA A 412 -0.39 37.18 10.50
CA ALA A 412 -0.84 35.90 9.94
C ALA A 412 -2.34 35.84 9.61
N LYS A 413 -3.19 36.58 10.36
CA LYS A 413 -4.65 36.45 10.27
C LYS A 413 -5.18 36.63 8.85
N GLY A 414 -5.93 35.63 8.37
CA GLY A 414 -6.56 35.64 7.06
C GLY A 414 -5.63 35.41 5.86
N LYS A 415 -4.33 35.14 6.09
CA LYS A 415 -3.33 34.90 5.04
C LYS A 415 -2.99 33.42 4.87
N ILE A 416 -2.35 33.07 3.76
CA ILE A 416 -1.69 31.77 3.59
C ILE A 416 -0.27 31.87 4.12
N MET A 417 0.04 31.09 5.15
CA MET A 417 1.36 31.03 5.74
C MET A 417 2.30 30.17 4.89
N VAL A 418 3.47 30.69 4.54
CA VAL A 418 4.53 29.90 3.88
C VAL A 418 5.56 29.50 4.94
N CYS A 419 5.57 28.21 5.28
CA CYS A 419 6.37 27.62 6.35
C CYS A 419 7.40 26.65 5.76
N LEU A 420 8.59 26.59 6.35
CA LEU A 420 9.63 25.63 5.97
C LEU A 420 9.55 24.36 6.84
N ARG A 421 9.76 23.20 6.21
CA ARG A 421 9.91 21.89 6.89
C ARG A 421 11.17 21.89 7.78
N GLY A 422 11.07 21.23 8.93
CA GLY A 422 12.21 21.01 9.86
C GLY A 422 11.86 21.27 11.33
N ASN A 423 12.60 20.65 12.25
CA ASN A 423 12.57 20.78 13.71
C ASN A 423 11.26 20.50 14.46
N SER A 424 10.10 20.53 13.81
CA SER A 424 8.78 20.20 14.37
C SER A 424 7.96 19.39 13.36
N SER A 425 6.94 18.68 13.82
CA SER A 425 6.12 17.86 12.93
C SER A 425 5.37 18.74 11.92
N ARG A 426 5.12 18.22 10.71
CA ARG A 426 4.47 19.03 9.66
C ARG A 426 3.06 19.46 10.09
N VAL A 427 2.32 18.58 10.76
CA VAL A 427 0.95 18.87 11.21
C VAL A 427 0.92 19.91 12.33
N GLU A 428 1.90 19.87 13.24
CA GLU A 428 2.05 20.88 14.29
C GLU A 428 2.27 22.29 13.72
N LYS A 429 3.10 22.45 12.68
CA LYS A 429 3.25 23.73 11.96
C LYS A 429 1.91 24.25 11.43
N GLY A 430 1.10 23.32 10.90
CA GLY A 430 -0.28 23.61 10.50
C GLY A 430 -1.11 24.11 11.67
N ARG A 431 -1.04 23.48 12.85
CA ARG A 431 -1.74 23.99 14.04
C ARG A 431 -1.29 25.40 14.42
N GLN A 432 0.01 25.67 14.44
CA GLN A 432 0.53 26.98 14.84
C GLN A 432 0.05 28.08 13.89
N ALA A 433 0.05 27.82 12.59
CA ALA A 433 -0.55 28.72 11.60
C ALA A 433 -2.06 28.93 11.86
N ALA A 434 -2.83 27.88 12.18
CA ALA A 434 -4.25 28.00 12.53
C ALA A 434 -4.47 28.86 13.78
N GLN A 435 -3.67 28.64 14.83
CA GLN A 435 -3.76 29.39 16.09
C GLN A 435 -3.43 30.87 15.89
N ALA A 436 -2.51 31.19 14.97
CA ALA A 436 -2.23 32.57 14.55
C ALA A 436 -3.33 33.18 13.65
N GLY A 437 -4.38 32.43 13.33
CA GLY A 437 -5.52 32.88 12.53
C GLY A 437 -5.33 32.82 11.02
N ALA A 438 -4.33 32.06 10.54
CA ALA A 438 -4.09 31.88 9.11
C ALA A 438 -5.29 31.23 8.40
N ALA A 439 -5.52 31.61 7.15
CA ALA A 439 -6.52 31.00 6.29
C ALA A 439 -6.02 29.67 5.67
N GLY A 440 -4.73 29.57 5.40
CA GLY A 440 -4.09 28.44 4.73
C GLY A 440 -2.60 28.30 5.10
N MET A 441 -1.97 27.21 4.67
CA MET A 441 -0.52 27.01 4.82
C MET A 441 0.08 26.33 3.58
N ILE A 442 1.20 26.83 3.10
CA ILE A 442 2.07 26.11 2.17
C ILE A 442 3.27 25.64 2.96
N LEU A 443 3.46 24.33 3.02
CA LEU A 443 4.66 23.74 3.58
C LEU A 443 5.69 23.54 2.48
N CYS A 444 6.83 24.18 2.64
CA CYS A 444 7.96 24.12 1.73
C CYS A 444 9.00 23.12 2.22
N ASN A 445 9.48 22.25 1.34
CA ASN A 445 10.63 21.41 1.65
C ASN A 445 11.92 22.23 1.72
N ASP A 446 12.79 21.82 2.63
CA ASP A 446 14.18 22.24 2.64
C ASP A 446 15.02 21.42 1.65
N LYS A 447 16.30 21.78 1.50
CA LYS A 447 17.21 21.12 0.55
C LYS A 447 17.41 19.63 0.89
N ALA A 448 17.45 19.28 2.16
CA ALA A 448 17.67 17.89 2.59
C ALA A 448 16.46 17.00 2.25
N SER A 449 15.23 17.52 2.35
CA SER A 449 14.02 16.77 1.99
C SER A 449 13.78 16.69 0.47
N GLY A 450 14.30 17.63 -0.31
CA GLY A 450 14.27 17.57 -1.78
C GLY A 450 12.84 17.42 -2.34
N ASN A 451 12.59 16.32 -3.04
CA ASN A 451 11.30 16.02 -3.68
C ASN A 451 10.31 15.25 -2.78
N ASP A 452 10.70 14.91 -1.56
CA ASP A 452 9.87 14.11 -0.63
C ASP A 452 8.70 14.94 -0.07
N ILE A 453 7.51 14.77 -0.65
CA ILE A 453 6.28 15.42 -0.19
C ILE A 453 5.32 14.39 0.41
N THR A 454 4.51 14.80 1.38
CA THR A 454 3.57 13.91 2.08
C THR A 454 2.20 14.55 2.17
N ALA A 455 1.16 13.75 1.94
CA ALA A 455 -0.22 14.20 2.02
C ALA A 455 -0.74 14.19 3.47
N ASP A 456 -0.42 15.22 4.25
CA ASP A 456 -0.85 15.30 5.66
C ASP A 456 -2.25 15.93 5.84
N PRO A 457 -3.02 15.48 6.85
CA PRO A 457 -4.28 16.10 7.26
C PRO A 457 -4.04 17.25 8.27
N HIS A 458 -3.60 18.41 7.80
CA HIS A 458 -3.40 19.59 8.66
C HIS A 458 -4.72 20.12 9.27
N PHE A 459 -4.60 20.95 10.30
CA PHE A 459 -5.73 21.60 11.01
C PHE A 459 -6.43 22.70 10.20
N LEU A 460 -5.80 23.14 9.12
CA LEU A 460 -6.28 24.17 8.21
C LEU A 460 -5.92 23.76 6.77
N PRO A 461 -6.51 24.39 5.73
CA PRO A 461 -6.16 24.13 4.34
C PRO A 461 -4.67 24.26 4.06
N ALA A 462 -4.01 23.16 3.73
CA ALA A 462 -2.57 23.14 3.54
C ALA A 462 -2.15 22.41 2.27
N THR A 463 -0.95 22.68 1.77
CA THR A 463 -0.32 21.96 0.64
C THR A 463 1.17 21.87 0.85
N HIS A 464 1.74 20.67 0.70
CA HIS A 464 3.17 20.40 0.80
C HIS A 464 3.80 20.36 -0.59
N ILE A 465 4.83 21.19 -0.84
CA ILE A 465 5.55 21.27 -2.12
C ILE A 465 7.03 20.92 -1.99
N ASN A 466 7.64 20.49 -3.10
CA ASN A 466 9.04 20.09 -3.16
C ASN A 466 9.99 21.30 -3.05
N PHE A 467 11.28 21.02 -2.88
CA PHE A 467 12.33 22.04 -2.69
C PHE A 467 12.49 23.02 -3.88
N PHE A 468 12.34 22.54 -5.12
CA PHE A 468 12.50 23.40 -6.30
C PHE A 468 11.35 24.40 -6.42
N ASP A 469 10.12 23.92 -6.26
CA ASP A 469 8.92 24.77 -6.23
C ASP A 469 8.94 25.71 -5.02
N SER A 470 9.48 25.24 -3.89
CA SER A 470 9.66 26.05 -2.68
C SER A 470 10.56 27.26 -2.92
N GLN A 471 11.66 27.09 -3.67
CA GLN A 471 12.55 28.21 -4.00
C GLN A 471 11.83 29.26 -4.86
N ALA A 472 11.11 28.82 -5.89
CA ALA A 472 10.33 29.72 -6.73
C ALA A 472 9.26 30.47 -5.91
N LEU A 473 8.57 29.76 -5.01
CA LEU A 473 7.57 30.37 -4.12
C LEU A 473 8.20 31.40 -3.17
N PHE A 474 9.35 31.10 -2.54
CA PHE A 474 10.01 32.06 -1.66
C PHE A 474 10.50 33.31 -2.42
N SER A 475 10.94 33.17 -3.67
CA SER A 475 11.27 34.31 -4.53
C SER A 475 10.04 35.18 -4.80
N TYR A 476 8.88 34.57 -5.06
CA TYR A 476 7.61 35.29 -5.26
C TYR A 476 7.16 36.05 -4.00
N VAL A 477 7.17 35.37 -2.84
CA VAL A 477 6.72 35.94 -1.55
C VAL A 477 7.62 37.07 -1.05
N ASN A 478 8.90 37.07 -1.43
CA ASN A 478 9.84 38.13 -1.10
C ASN A 478 9.91 39.26 -2.14
N SER A 479 9.10 39.19 -3.21
CA SER A 479 9.07 40.26 -4.22
C SER A 479 8.49 41.56 -3.64
N THR A 480 9.07 42.70 -4.01
CA THR A 480 8.73 44.03 -3.43
C THR A 480 7.74 44.83 -4.26
N TYR A 481 7.34 44.32 -5.43
CA TYR A 481 6.58 45.09 -6.42
C TYR A 481 5.05 44.90 -6.30
N LEU A 482 4.57 43.80 -5.72
CA LEU A 482 3.14 43.48 -5.55
C LEU A 482 2.91 42.70 -4.26
N GLU A 483 1.71 42.81 -3.68
CA GLU A 483 1.30 41.93 -2.58
C GLU A 483 1.22 40.48 -3.12
N PRO A 484 1.99 39.53 -2.55
CA PRO A 484 2.00 38.16 -3.06
C PRO A 484 0.66 37.51 -2.71
N MET A 485 -0.04 37.01 -3.73
CA MET A 485 -1.38 36.45 -3.60
C MET A 485 -1.44 35.04 -4.23
N GLY A 486 -2.29 34.18 -3.68
CA GLY A 486 -2.46 32.83 -4.20
C GLY A 486 -3.57 32.05 -3.51
N THR A 487 -3.77 30.83 -3.96
CA THR A 487 -4.80 29.93 -3.44
C THR A 487 -4.34 28.47 -3.51
N LEU A 488 -5.06 27.59 -2.82
CA LEU A 488 -4.82 26.16 -2.73
C LEU A 488 -6.03 25.43 -3.29
N THR A 489 -5.83 24.50 -4.22
CA THR A 489 -6.94 23.67 -4.71
C THR A 489 -7.40 22.68 -3.66
N ALA A 490 -8.65 22.24 -3.73
CA ALA A 490 -9.08 21.09 -2.94
C ALA A 490 -8.22 19.85 -3.25
N PRO A 491 -7.81 19.06 -2.24
CA PRO A 491 -7.07 17.84 -2.49
C PRO A 491 -7.95 16.83 -3.23
N ALA A 492 -7.36 16.16 -4.21
CA ALA A 492 -8.02 15.12 -4.98
C ALA A 492 -7.09 13.94 -5.20
N ALA A 493 -7.64 12.73 -5.12
CA ALA A 493 -6.92 11.53 -5.55
C ALA A 493 -6.80 11.53 -7.07
N ALA A 494 -5.57 11.69 -7.57
CA ALA A 494 -5.24 11.58 -8.97
C ALA A 494 -4.64 10.20 -9.25
N PHE A 495 -4.97 9.57 -10.39
CA PHE A 495 -4.54 8.22 -10.74
C PHE A 495 -3.81 8.20 -12.09
N GLY A 496 -3.07 7.12 -12.36
CA GLY A 496 -2.30 6.98 -13.60
C GLY A 496 -1.06 7.89 -13.66
N ILE A 497 -0.55 8.30 -12.50
CA ILE A 497 0.63 9.15 -12.38
C ILE A 497 1.86 8.45 -12.96
N LYS A 498 2.68 9.21 -13.68
CA LYS A 498 3.90 8.74 -14.33
C LYS A 498 5.09 9.64 -13.93
N PRO A 499 6.24 9.07 -13.54
CA PRO A 499 6.49 7.64 -13.35
C PRO A 499 5.82 7.03 -12.12
N ALA A 500 5.45 5.76 -12.21
CA ALA A 500 5.20 4.90 -11.06
C ALA A 500 5.50 3.43 -11.37
N PRO A 501 6.09 2.65 -10.44
CA PRO A 501 6.59 3.12 -9.16
C PRO A 501 7.94 3.84 -9.34
N TYR A 502 8.27 4.72 -8.40
CA TYR A 502 9.64 5.11 -8.08
C TYR A 502 9.87 4.86 -6.59
N MET A 503 11.14 4.81 -6.16
CA MET A 503 11.48 4.50 -4.77
C MET A 503 11.19 5.68 -3.86
N ALA A 504 10.60 5.40 -2.70
CA ALA A 504 10.41 6.41 -1.67
C ALA A 504 11.77 6.91 -1.16
N ASN A 505 11.90 8.22 -0.90
CA ASN A 505 13.18 8.81 -0.49
C ASN A 505 13.65 8.25 0.87
N PHE A 506 12.71 8.08 1.80
CA PHE A 506 12.98 7.51 3.13
C PHE A 506 13.33 6.01 3.09
N SER A 507 13.04 5.28 2.01
CA SER A 507 13.23 3.83 2.00
C SER A 507 14.72 3.52 2.18
N SER A 508 15.04 2.82 3.27
CA SER A 508 16.40 2.39 3.57
C SER A 508 17.00 1.56 2.42
N GLN A 509 18.31 1.72 2.21
CA GLN A 509 19.03 1.20 1.06
C GLN A 509 20.18 0.29 1.48
N GLY A 510 20.51 -0.68 0.61
CA GLY A 510 21.73 -1.45 0.72
C GLY A 510 23.00 -0.60 0.54
N PRO A 511 24.18 -1.23 0.65
CA PRO A 511 24.40 -2.67 0.85
C PRO A 511 24.03 -3.16 2.26
N ASN A 512 23.92 -4.48 2.41
CA ASN A 512 23.87 -5.15 3.71
C ASN A 512 25.22 -4.94 4.44
N THR A 513 25.18 -4.33 5.62
CA THR A 513 26.38 -4.00 6.41
C THR A 513 26.95 -5.20 7.18
N VAL A 514 26.14 -6.21 7.48
CA VAL A 514 26.53 -7.42 8.23
C VAL A 514 27.14 -8.47 7.30
N THR A 515 26.53 -8.68 6.14
CA THR A 515 27.07 -9.59 5.12
C THR A 515 26.89 -8.99 3.72
N PRO A 516 27.86 -8.17 3.24
CA PRO A 516 27.77 -7.49 1.95
C PRO A 516 27.58 -8.43 0.73
N GLY A 517 27.92 -9.71 0.86
CA GLY A 517 27.67 -10.75 -0.14
C GLY A 517 26.20 -11.12 -0.34
N ILE A 518 25.29 -10.64 0.52
CA ILE A 518 23.84 -10.84 0.42
C ILE A 518 23.20 -9.49 0.09
N LEU A 519 22.52 -9.41 -1.07
CA LEU A 519 21.81 -8.20 -1.49
C LEU A 519 20.64 -7.91 -0.54
N LYS A 520 20.56 -6.66 -0.06
CA LYS A 520 19.37 -6.12 0.61
C LYS A 520 19.07 -4.71 0.08
N PRO A 521 17.79 -4.28 0.04
CA PRO A 521 16.57 -5.07 0.30
C PRO A 521 16.36 -6.16 -0.78
N ASP A 522 15.41 -7.07 -0.59
CA ASP A 522 15.17 -8.18 -1.53
C ASP A 522 14.25 -7.78 -2.69
N VAL A 523 13.23 -6.97 -2.39
CA VAL A 523 12.21 -6.47 -3.31
C VAL A 523 11.67 -5.12 -2.84
N THR A 524 10.85 -4.47 -3.67
CA THR A 524 10.01 -3.34 -3.25
C THR A 524 8.54 -3.58 -3.54
N ALA A 525 7.67 -2.96 -2.74
CA ALA A 525 6.22 -2.98 -2.92
C ALA A 525 5.64 -1.58 -2.60
N PRO A 526 4.35 -1.33 -2.86
CA PRO A 526 3.71 -0.07 -2.51
C PRO A 526 3.83 0.21 -1.00
N GLY A 527 4.40 1.35 -0.64
CA GLY A 527 4.60 1.77 0.75
C GLY A 527 4.49 3.27 0.96
N VAL A 528 3.91 4.00 0.01
CA VAL A 528 3.68 5.43 0.10
C VAL A 528 2.18 5.67 -0.05
N ASP A 529 1.62 6.43 0.88
CA ASP A 529 0.25 6.92 0.87
C ASP A 529 -0.79 5.79 0.82
N ILE A 530 -0.56 4.76 1.64
CA ILE A 530 -1.39 3.56 1.72
C ILE A 530 -2.57 3.80 2.66
N ILE A 531 -3.79 3.58 2.16
CA ILE A 531 -5.02 3.64 2.96
C ILE A 531 -5.31 2.25 3.51
N ALA A 532 -5.33 2.10 4.84
CA ALA A 532 -5.72 0.87 5.52
C ALA A 532 -6.51 1.18 6.81
N ALA A 533 -6.98 0.15 7.51
CA ALA A 533 -7.74 0.36 8.75
C ALA A 533 -6.85 0.99 9.81
N TYR A 534 -7.45 1.78 10.69
CA TYR A 534 -6.75 2.47 11.76
C TYR A 534 -7.52 2.38 13.07
N THR A 535 -6.81 2.55 14.18
CA THR A 535 -7.45 2.68 15.50
C THR A 535 -8.30 3.95 15.54
N ARG A 536 -9.37 3.92 16.35
CA ARG A 536 -10.19 5.12 16.61
C ARG A 536 -9.81 5.81 17.92
N GLU A 537 -8.73 5.39 18.57
CA GLU A 537 -8.21 6.01 19.81
C GLU A 537 -7.02 6.94 19.57
N GLN A 538 -6.18 6.66 18.57
CA GLN A 538 -5.05 7.51 18.22
C GLN A 538 -5.49 8.68 17.33
N SER A 539 -4.92 9.85 17.62
CA SER A 539 -5.07 11.03 16.79
C SER A 539 -4.24 10.93 15.51
N LEU A 540 -4.74 11.50 14.42
CA LEU A 540 -4.07 11.41 13.10
C LEU A 540 -2.67 11.99 13.05
N SER A 541 -2.40 13.00 13.89
CA SER A 541 -1.07 13.62 13.95
C SER A 541 -0.14 12.98 14.97
N GLY A 542 -0.62 12.06 15.81
CA GLY A 542 0.16 11.55 16.94
C GLY A 542 0.25 12.51 18.13
N LEU A 543 -0.33 13.71 18.03
CA LEU A 543 -0.16 14.79 18.99
C LEU A 543 -1.32 14.80 19.99
N GLU A 544 -1.01 15.06 21.28
CA GLU A 544 -1.98 14.99 22.39
C GLU A 544 -3.19 15.92 22.21
N PHE A 545 -2.99 17.05 21.55
CA PHE A 545 -4.02 18.07 21.33
C PHE A 545 -4.91 17.80 20.11
N ASP A 546 -4.58 16.81 19.28
CA ASP A 546 -5.39 16.41 18.14
C ASP A 546 -6.39 15.35 18.61
N HIS A 547 -7.68 15.61 18.44
CA HIS A 547 -8.72 14.65 18.80
C HIS A 547 -9.46 14.10 17.57
N ARG A 548 -8.96 14.39 16.37
CA ARG A 548 -9.53 13.85 15.14
C ARG A 548 -9.13 12.39 14.98
N THR A 549 -10.12 11.53 14.77
CA THR A 549 -9.93 10.10 14.54
C THR A 549 -10.69 9.65 13.30
N THR A 550 -10.31 8.50 12.74
CA THR A 550 -10.90 7.94 11.53
C THR A 550 -10.79 6.41 11.56
N ALA A 551 -11.68 5.70 10.86
CA ALA A 551 -11.58 4.24 10.73
C ALA A 551 -10.51 3.80 9.72
N PHE A 552 -10.14 4.69 8.80
CA PHE A 552 -9.16 4.44 7.75
C PHE A 552 -8.20 5.62 7.69
N TYR A 553 -6.90 5.32 7.66
CA TYR A 553 -5.85 6.33 7.64
C TYR A 553 -4.82 6.05 6.54
N ILE A 554 -4.15 7.12 6.14
CA ILE A 554 -3.09 7.13 5.13
C ILE A 554 -1.74 7.10 5.83
N GLU A 555 -0.93 6.09 5.56
CA GLU A 555 0.44 6.00 6.09
C GLU A 555 1.45 5.67 5.00
N SER A 556 2.68 6.13 5.23
CA SER A 556 3.84 5.96 4.35
C SER A 556 4.99 5.36 5.15
N GLY A 557 5.60 4.30 4.64
CA GLY A 557 6.69 3.60 5.28
C GLY A 557 6.99 2.25 4.61
N THR A 558 8.20 1.73 4.84
CA THR A 558 8.49 0.31 4.57
C THR A 558 7.62 -0.62 5.41
N SER A 559 7.09 -0.12 6.53
CA SER A 559 6.05 -0.76 7.32
C SER A 559 4.76 -1.05 6.56
N MET A 560 4.43 -0.28 5.52
CA MET A 560 3.26 -0.50 4.68
C MET A 560 3.58 -1.38 3.47
N SER A 561 4.83 -1.39 2.99
CA SER A 561 5.24 -2.28 1.90
C SER A 561 5.46 -3.73 2.36
N CYS A 562 5.96 -3.93 3.58
CA CYS A 562 6.08 -5.23 4.25
C CYS A 562 4.78 -6.07 4.20
N PRO A 563 3.62 -5.58 4.69
CA PRO A 563 2.37 -6.32 4.69
C PRO A 563 1.80 -6.53 3.28
N HIS A 564 2.14 -5.70 2.28
CA HIS A 564 1.78 -6.00 0.90
C HIS A 564 2.44 -7.30 0.42
N VAL A 565 3.74 -7.46 0.72
CA VAL A 565 4.49 -8.67 0.37
C VAL A 565 4.06 -9.87 1.23
N ALA A 566 3.77 -9.66 2.51
CA ALA A 566 3.22 -10.71 3.38
C ALA A 566 1.85 -11.21 2.89
N GLY A 567 0.98 -10.31 2.42
CA GLY A 567 -0.30 -10.67 1.80
C GLY A 567 -0.13 -11.51 0.54
N VAL A 568 0.87 -11.20 -0.31
CA VAL A 568 1.20 -12.01 -1.49
C VAL A 568 1.80 -13.36 -1.10
N ALA A 569 2.69 -13.40 -0.11
CA ALA A 569 3.23 -14.64 0.44
C ALA A 569 2.11 -15.55 1.00
N GLY A 570 1.08 -14.96 1.60
CA GLY A 570 -0.13 -15.66 2.02
C GLY A 570 -0.85 -16.35 0.85
N LEU A 571 -1.10 -15.62 -0.24
CA LEU A 571 -1.69 -16.20 -1.45
C LEU A 571 -0.83 -17.32 -2.04
N LEU A 572 0.50 -17.13 -2.07
CA LEU A 572 1.42 -18.15 -2.58
C LEU A 572 1.42 -19.39 -1.70
N ARG A 573 1.30 -19.25 -0.37
CA ARG A 573 1.13 -20.38 0.55
C ARG A 573 -0.18 -21.12 0.29
N THR A 574 -1.29 -20.42 0.04
CA THR A 574 -2.57 -21.07 -0.28
C THR A 574 -2.52 -21.83 -1.60
N MET A 575 -1.83 -21.27 -2.60
CA MET A 575 -1.70 -21.87 -3.93
C MET A 575 -0.68 -23.01 -3.94
N HIS A 576 0.41 -22.88 -3.18
CA HIS A 576 1.53 -23.81 -3.12
C HIS A 576 1.87 -24.20 -1.67
N PRO A 577 1.03 -25.00 -0.99
CA PRO A 577 1.21 -25.31 0.44
C PRO A 577 2.54 -25.98 0.78
N SER A 578 3.13 -26.72 -0.16
CA SER A 578 4.39 -27.46 0.02
C SER A 578 5.65 -26.63 -0.28
N TRP A 579 5.53 -25.37 -0.70
CA TRP A 579 6.71 -24.54 -0.93
C TRP A 579 7.39 -24.17 0.38
N SER A 580 8.72 -24.16 0.38
CA SER A 580 9.50 -23.60 1.49
C SER A 580 9.34 -22.07 1.54
N SER A 581 9.70 -21.46 2.67
CA SER A 581 9.82 -20.00 2.78
C SER A 581 10.77 -19.43 1.71
N ALA A 582 11.88 -20.13 1.42
CA ALA A 582 12.84 -19.75 0.39
C ALA A 582 12.26 -19.81 -1.03
N ALA A 583 11.45 -20.82 -1.34
CA ALA A 583 10.77 -20.93 -2.63
C ALA A 583 9.75 -19.80 -2.84
N ILE A 584 8.97 -19.44 -1.80
CA ILE A 584 8.06 -18.28 -1.83
C ILE A 584 8.84 -16.98 -2.06
N ARG A 585 9.91 -16.75 -1.30
CA ARG A 585 10.82 -15.60 -1.51
C ARG A 585 11.36 -15.58 -2.94
N SER A 586 11.86 -16.71 -3.44
CA SER A 586 12.41 -16.81 -4.79
C SER A 586 11.37 -16.47 -5.85
N ALA A 587 10.15 -16.97 -5.73
CA ALA A 587 9.08 -16.67 -6.68
C ALA A 587 8.76 -15.17 -6.73
N ILE A 588 8.72 -14.52 -5.56
CA ILE A 588 8.49 -13.07 -5.44
C ILE A 588 9.65 -12.28 -6.06
N MET A 589 10.89 -12.61 -5.70
CA MET A 589 12.09 -11.91 -6.18
C MET A 589 12.29 -12.06 -7.68
N THR A 590 12.27 -13.30 -8.19
CA THR A 590 12.68 -13.59 -9.57
C THR A 590 11.68 -13.12 -10.62
N THR A 591 10.44 -12.87 -10.22
CA THR A 591 9.37 -12.40 -11.11
C THR A 591 9.13 -10.89 -11.04
N ALA A 592 9.84 -10.19 -10.14
CA ALA A 592 9.75 -8.74 -9.95
C ALA A 592 10.18 -7.95 -11.19
N ARG A 593 9.67 -6.71 -11.33
CA ARG A 593 10.03 -5.80 -12.43
C ARG A 593 10.92 -4.66 -11.96
N THR A 594 11.83 -4.21 -12.82
CA THR A 594 12.69 -3.04 -12.57
C THR A 594 12.32 -1.82 -13.41
N ARG A 595 11.08 -1.81 -13.93
CA ARG A 595 10.59 -0.76 -14.83
C ARG A 595 9.34 -0.11 -14.27
N ASP A 596 9.21 1.19 -14.51
CA ASP A 596 8.02 1.99 -14.21
C ASP A 596 6.89 1.72 -15.25
N ASN A 597 5.76 2.41 -15.08
CA ASN A 597 4.60 2.39 -15.97
C ASN A 597 4.80 3.20 -17.28
N ARG A 598 6.00 3.76 -17.51
CA ARG A 598 6.47 4.26 -18.81
C ARG A 598 7.37 3.24 -19.52
N VAL A 599 7.57 2.06 -18.91
CA VAL A 599 8.50 1.02 -19.40
C VAL A 599 9.96 1.47 -19.32
N SER A 600 10.24 2.52 -18.56
CA SER A 600 11.58 3.04 -18.30
C SER A 600 12.15 2.43 -17.01
N PRO A 601 13.48 2.44 -16.79
CA PRO A 601 14.06 2.05 -15.50
C PRO A 601 13.40 2.82 -14.34
N MET A 602 13.13 2.13 -13.23
CA MET A 602 12.59 2.79 -12.02
C MET A 602 13.58 3.85 -11.52
N LEU A 603 13.02 4.94 -10.98
CA LEU A 603 13.78 6.05 -10.41
C LEU A 603 13.77 5.97 -8.87
N ASN A 604 14.66 6.72 -8.22
CA ASN A 604 14.62 6.99 -6.79
C ASN A 604 13.86 8.30 -6.49
N GLY A 605 13.76 8.67 -5.20
CA GLY A 605 13.07 9.89 -4.76
C GLY A 605 13.68 11.19 -5.33
N SER A 606 14.95 11.16 -5.74
CA SER A 606 15.63 12.27 -6.42
C SER A 606 15.49 12.24 -7.94
N TYR A 607 14.63 11.37 -8.48
CA TYR A 607 14.43 11.13 -9.91
C TYR A 607 15.68 10.67 -10.68
N VAL A 608 16.65 10.08 -9.98
CA VAL A 608 17.80 9.41 -10.59
C VAL A 608 17.48 7.92 -10.75
N LYS A 609 18.07 7.26 -11.76
CA LYS A 609 17.89 5.81 -11.99
C LYS A 609 18.22 5.02 -10.72
N ALA A 610 17.24 4.29 -10.19
CA ALA A 610 17.42 3.40 -9.06
C ALA A 610 18.19 2.15 -9.47
N ASN A 611 18.84 1.53 -8.49
CA ASN A 611 19.61 0.29 -8.65
C ASN A 611 19.16 -0.78 -7.65
N SER A 612 19.83 -1.93 -7.65
CA SER A 612 19.44 -3.07 -6.82
C SER A 612 19.59 -2.83 -5.32
N PHE A 613 20.38 -1.85 -4.86
CA PHE A 613 20.40 -1.45 -3.45
C PHE A 613 19.18 -0.62 -3.05
N ASN A 614 18.43 -0.07 -4.01
CA ASN A 614 17.17 0.59 -3.73
C ASN A 614 16.01 -0.41 -3.69
N TYR A 615 15.86 -1.22 -4.73
CA TYR A 615 14.64 -2.05 -4.95
C TYR A 615 14.87 -3.56 -4.86
N GLY A 616 16.10 -4.01 -4.59
CA GLY A 616 16.47 -5.42 -4.64
C GLY A 616 16.31 -6.01 -6.04
N SER A 617 15.42 -7.00 -6.14
CA SER A 617 15.05 -7.63 -7.41
C SER A 617 14.07 -6.79 -8.23
N GLY A 618 13.35 -5.85 -7.61
CA GLY A 618 12.41 -4.94 -8.26
C GLY A 618 11.07 -4.84 -7.55
N HIS A 619 10.12 -4.15 -8.19
CA HIS A 619 8.74 -4.05 -7.73
C HIS A 619 7.98 -5.37 -7.98
N ILE A 620 7.30 -5.87 -6.96
CA ILE A 620 6.64 -7.18 -6.98
C ILE A 620 5.59 -7.32 -8.09
N ARG A 621 5.38 -8.55 -8.56
CA ARG A 621 4.36 -8.91 -9.55
C ARG A 621 3.58 -10.15 -9.10
N PRO A 622 2.55 -9.98 -8.26
CA PRO A 622 1.85 -11.09 -7.62
C PRO A 622 1.41 -12.18 -8.60
N ASN A 623 0.78 -11.79 -9.71
CA ASN A 623 0.29 -12.74 -10.72
C ASN A 623 1.40 -13.60 -11.37
N ARG A 624 2.63 -13.08 -11.50
CA ARG A 624 3.76 -13.85 -12.04
C ARG A 624 4.41 -14.71 -10.97
N ALA A 625 4.45 -14.25 -9.72
CA ALA A 625 4.97 -15.04 -8.61
C ALA A 625 4.17 -16.32 -8.37
N GLY A 626 2.89 -16.38 -8.77
CA GLY A 626 2.08 -17.60 -8.69
C GLY A 626 2.52 -18.74 -9.63
N ASP A 627 3.26 -18.43 -10.70
CA ASP A 627 3.81 -19.40 -11.66
C ASP A 627 5.20 -18.92 -12.13
N PRO A 628 6.24 -19.05 -11.28
CA PRO A 628 7.57 -18.51 -11.58
C PRO A 628 8.37 -19.39 -12.53
N GLY A 629 7.92 -20.63 -12.80
CA GLY A 629 8.68 -21.65 -13.53
C GLY A 629 9.77 -22.30 -12.68
N LEU A 630 10.80 -21.55 -12.26
CA LEU A 630 11.89 -22.04 -11.42
C LEU A 630 12.01 -21.25 -10.11
N VAL A 631 12.53 -21.89 -9.07
CA VAL A 631 12.88 -21.25 -7.80
C VAL A 631 14.27 -21.64 -7.32
N TYR A 632 14.93 -20.71 -6.63
CA TYR A 632 16.10 -20.95 -5.80
C TYR A 632 15.62 -21.39 -4.41
N ASP A 633 15.49 -22.70 -4.23
CA ASP A 633 15.06 -23.31 -2.98
C ASP A 633 16.25 -23.47 -2.02
N LEU A 634 15.99 -23.40 -0.72
CA LEU A 634 16.98 -23.53 0.35
C LEU A 634 16.43 -24.41 1.46
N THR A 635 17.30 -25.22 2.04
CA THR A 635 17.04 -26.04 3.23
C THR A 635 17.62 -25.37 4.47
N LEU A 636 17.29 -25.90 5.65
CA LEU A 636 17.92 -25.46 6.90
C LEU A 636 19.46 -25.60 6.84
N ASN A 637 19.96 -26.70 6.28
CA ASN A 637 21.40 -26.93 6.17
C ASN A 637 22.09 -25.87 5.30
N ASP A 638 21.45 -25.37 4.25
CA ASP A 638 22.05 -24.29 3.44
C ASP A 638 22.22 -22.99 4.25
N TYR A 639 21.32 -22.71 5.21
CA TYR A 639 21.49 -21.57 6.13
C TYR A 639 22.56 -21.84 7.18
N LEU A 640 22.67 -23.08 7.69
CA LEU A 640 23.76 -23.44 8.60
C LEU A 640 25.12 -23.38 7.90
N ASP A 641 25.21 -23.81 6.64
CA ASP A 641 26.41 -23.73 5.80
C ASP A 641 26.82 -22.26 5.62
N PHE A 642 25.83 -21.38 5.38
CA PHE A 642 26.04 -19.94 5.33
C PHE A 642 26.56 -19.38 6.66
N LEU A 643 25.99 -19.76 7.80
CA LEU A 643 26.47 -19.30 9.11
C LEU A 643 27.92 -19.79 9.37
N CYS A 644 28.24 -21.04 9.01
CA CYS A 644 29.62 -21.52 9.05
C CYS A 644 30.54 -20.64 8.17
N ALA A 645 30.10 -20.24 6.97
CA ALA A 645 30.87 -19.41 6.05
C ALA A 645 31.11 -17.97 6.56
N VAL A 646 30.18 -17.43 7.37
CA VAL A 646 30.31 -16.10 7.98
C VAL A 646 31.21 -16.12 9.23
N GLY A 647 31.50 -17.30 9.79
CA GLY A 647 32.46 -17.49 10.88
C GLY A 647 31.87 -18.04 12.18
N TYR A 648 30.59 -18.43 12.21
CA TYR A 648 30.01 -19.08 13.38
C TYR A 648 30.60 -20.48 13.56
N ASN A 649 31.11 -20.77 14.76
CA ASN A 649 31.84 -22.01 15.02
C ASN A 649 30.91 -23.24 15.17
N GLN A 650 31.48 -24.43 15.03
CA GLN A 650 30.75 -25.70 15.09
C GLN A 650 29.92 -25.86 16.38
N THR A 651 30.45 -25.45 17.54
CA THR A 651 29.76 -25.59 18.83
C THR A 651 28.46 -24.79 18.84
N MET A 652 28.50 -23.56 18.32
CA MET A 652 27.30 -22.73 18.18
C MET A 652 26.32 -23.31 17.17
N ILE A 653 26.78 -23.69 15.98
CA ILE A 653 25.92 -24.21 14.92
C ILE A 653 25.19 -25.49 15.33
N THR A 654 25.83 -26.34 16.13
CA THR A 654 25.22 -27.58 16.66
C THR A 654 24.01 -27.29 17.55
N LEU A 655 23.92 -26.11 18.17
CA LEU A 655 22.75 -25.71 18.97
C LEU A 655 21.54 -25.34 18.09
N PHE A 656 21.78 -24.94 16.84
CA PHE A 656 20.72 -24.54 15.89
C PHE A 656 20.34 -25.69 14.93
N SER A 657 21.20 -26.70 14.77
CA SER A 657 20.95 -27.86 13.92
C SER A 657 19.89 -28.80 14.51
N GLU A 658 19.09 -29.44 13.64
CA GLU A 658 18.16 -30.50 14.06
C GLU A 658 18.86 -31.86 14.21
N SER A 659 19.99 -32.02 13.53
CA SER A 659 20.83 -33.21 13.66
C SER A 659 22.05 -32.91 14.51
N PRO A 660 22.33 -33.68 15.57
CA PRO A 660 23.57 -33.60 16.32
C PRO A 660 24.79 -34.00 15.47
N SER A 661 24.58 -34.55 14.26
CA SER A 661 25.64 -34.94 13.33
C SER A 661 26.02 -33.86 12.31
N TYR A 662 25.35 -32.70 12.31
CA TYR A 662 25.67 -31.63 11.35
C TYR A 662 27.11 -31.13 11.56
N LYS A 663 27.88 -31.01 10.48
CA LYS A 663 29.26 -30.52 10.51
C LYS A 663 29.43 -29.40 9.50
N CYS A 664 29.98 -28.27 9.95
CA CYS A 664 30.34 -27.16 9.07
C CYS A 664 31.23 -27.67 7.92
N PRO A 665 30.91 -27.32 6.66
CA PRO A 665 31.77 -27.64 5.53
C PRO A 665 33.14 -27.00 5.71
N LYS A 666 34.21 -27.69 5.26
CA LYS A 666 35.57 -27.16 5.30
C LYS A 666 35.76 -25.92 4.42
N GLU A 667 35.00 -25.83 3.34
CA GLU A 667 35.06 -24.76 2.32
C GLU A 667 33.68 -24.11 2.16
N ALA A 668 33.12 -23.60 3.27
CA ALA A 668 31.85 -22.89 3.24
C ALA A 668 32.04 -21.49 2.62
N SER A 669 31.09 -21.08 1.77
CA SER A 669 31.19 -19.85 0.98
C SER A 669 29.90 -19.04 1.04
N VAL A 670 29.99 -17.80 1.49
CA VAL A 670 28.86 -16.86 1.56
C VAL A 670 28.24 -16.62 0.19
N VAL A 671 29.09 -16.50 -0.84
CA VAL A 671 28.64 -16.18 -2.20
C VAL A 671 27.94 -17.36 -2.88
N ASP A 672 28.07 -18.58 -2.34
CA ASP A 672 27.43 -19.80 -2.82
C ASP A 672 26.08 -20.12 -2.16
N LEU A 673 25.64 -19.33 -1.17
CA LEU A 673 24.26 -19.43 -0.68
C LEU A 673 23.32 -19.37 -1.89
N ASN A 674 22.38 -20.31 -1.98
CA ASN A 674 21.47 -20.46 -3.12
C ASN A 674 20.38 -19.37 -3.13
N TYR A 675 20.80 -18.10 -3.12
CA TYR A 675 19.97 -16.92 -3.01
C TYR A 675 19.54 -16.41 -4.39
N PRO A 676 18.32 -15.85 -4.55
CA PRO A 676 17.81 -15.33 -5.83
C PRO A 676 18.49 -14.05 -6.35
N SER A 677 19.61 -13.66 -5.75
CA SER A 677 20.49 -12.59 -6.23
C SER A 677 21.94 -13.03 -6.11
N ILE A 678 22.81 -12.38 -6.89
CA ILE A 678 24.24 -12.67 -6.86
C ILE A 678 24.99 -11.36 -6.57
N THR A 679 25.63 -11.30 -5.40
CA THR A 679 26.42 -10.14 -4.99
C THR A 679 27.85 -10.56 -4.71
N VAL A 680 28.81 -9.89 -5.35
CA VAL A 680 30.25 -10.08 -5.13
C VAL A 680 30.83 -8.74 -4.69
N PRO A 681 30.94 -8.48 -3.37
CA PRO A 681 31.32 -7.17 -2.84
C PRO A 681 32.81 -6.87 -3.01
N ASN A 682 33.61 -7.85 -3.41
CA ASN A 682 35.02 -7.67 -3.72
C ASN A 682 35.42 -8.62 -4.88
N LEU A 683 35.59 -8.05 -6.08
CA LEU A 683 36.09 -8.72 -7.28
C LEU A 683 37.44 -8.11 -7.71
N THR A 684 38.44 -8.13 -6.83
CA THR A 684 39.79 -7.65 -7.13
C THR A 684 40.67 -8.75 -7.75
N GLY A 685 41.26 -8.48 -8.92
CA GLY A 685 42.33 -9.27 -9.54
C GLY A 685 41.90 -10.60 -10.18
N SER A 686 41.24 -11.48 -9.42
CA SER A 686 40.88 -12.84 -9.83
C SER A 686 39.39 -12.97 -10.16
N SER A 687 39.07 -13.95 -11.01
CA SER A 687 37.67 -14.31 -11.27
C SER A 687 37.03 -15.00 -10.07
N VAL A 688 35.79 -14.65 -9.75
CA VAL A 688 34.97 -15.35 -8.74
C VAL A 688 33.95 -16.22 -9.46
N THR A 689 33.85 -17.48 -9.06
CA THR A 689 32.80 -18.39 -9.56
C THR A 689 31.82 -18.67 -8.45
N VAL A 690 30.53 -18.44 -8.72
CA VAL A 690 29.43 -18.79 -7.81
C VAL A 690 28.64 -19.97 -8.35
N THR A 691 28.13 -20.81 -7.47
CA THR A 691 27.28 -21.95 -7.80
C THR A 691 25.85 -21.68 -7.34
N ARG A 692 24.87 -22.04 -8.16
CA ARG A 692 23.44 -21.97 -7.82
C ARG A 692 22.70 -23.23 -8.24
N LYS A 693 21.60 -23.51 -7.57
CA LYS A 693 20.68 -24.62 -7.83
C LYS A 693 19.29 -24.06 -8.12
N LEU A 694 18.70 -24.46 -9.24
CA LEU A 694 17.34 -24.13 -9.62
C LEU A 694 16.46 -25.37 -9.54
N LYS A 695 15.31 -25.25 -8.89
CA LYS A 695 14.27 -26.27 -8.80
C LYS A 695 13.13 -25.90 -9.73
N ASN A 696 12.71 -26.84 -10.59
CA ASN A 696 11.52 -26.65 -11.41
C ASN A 696 10.24 -26.78 -10.55
N VAL A 697 9.40 -25.75 -10.55
CA VAL A 697 8.09 -25.74 -9.89
C VAL A 697 6.94 -25.51 -10.88
N GLY A 698 7.25 -25.28 -12.14
CA GLY A 698 6.30 -25.18 -13.24
C GLY A 698 6.27 -26.45 -14.10
N SER A 699 5.76 -26.33 -15.32
CA SER A 699 5.76 -27.40 -16.31
C SER A 699 7.19 -27.81 -16.72
N VAL A 700 7.32 -28.99 -17.34
CA VAL A 700 8.57 -29.39 -17.99
C VAL A 700 9.00 -28.35 -19.02
N GLY A 701 10.30 -28.10 -19.15
CA GLY A 701 10.77 -27.01 -19.99
C GLY A 701 12.30 -26.91 -20.06
N THR A 702 12.75 -26.19 -21.08
CA THR A 702 14.16 -25.90 -21.32
C THR A 702 14.37 -24.39 -21.17
N TYR A 703 15.25 -24.01 -20.26
CA TYR A 703 15.54 -22.61 -19.95
C TYR A 703 16.91 -22.23 -20.50
N ALA A 704 16.99 -21.11 -21.21
CA ALA A 704 18.24 -20.51 -21.64
C ALA A 704 18.63 -19.33 -20.74
N ALA A 705 19.91 -19.22 -20.41
CA ALA A 705 20.46 -18.10 -19.66
C ALA A 705 20.67 -16.89 -20.56
N ASN A 706 20.19 -15.73 -20.12
CA ASN A 706 20.47 -14.42 -20.72
C ASN A 706 21.10 -13.52 -19.66
N VAL A 707 22.25 -12.93 -19.97
CA VAL A 707 23.05 -12.15 -19.04
C VAL A 707 23.15 -10.71 -19.50
N ARG A 708 22.82 -9.78 -18.60
CA ARG A 708 23.18 -8.37 -18.71
C ARG A 708 24.40 -8.13 -17.83
N GLU A 709 25.57 -8.05 -18.45
CA GLU A 709 26.83 -7.85 -17.74
C GLU A 709 26.82 -6.55 -16.91
N PRO A 710 27.29 -6.57 -15.65
CA PRO A 710 27.64 -5.36 -14.93
C PRO A 710 28.73 -4.60 -15.67
N HIS A 711 28.67 -3.26 -15.66
CA HIS A 711 29.69 -2.43 -16.28
C HIS A 711 31.09 -2.76 -15.72
N GLY A 712 32.06 -3.04 -16.59
CA GLY A 712 33.43 -3.40 -16.20
C GLY A 712 33.64 -4.86 -15.78
N VAL A 713 32.62 -5.73 -15.89
CA VAL A 713 32.72 -7.14 -15.49
C VAL A 713 32.27 -8.06 -16.64
N SER A 714 33.04 -9.10 -16.93
CA SER A 714 32.62 -10.19 -17.81
C SER A 714 31.87 -11.26 -17.01
N VAL A 715 30.79 -11.80 -17.55
CA VAL A 715 30.01 -12.85 -16.87
C VAL A 715 29.78 -14.04 -17.79
N ASN A 716 30.22 -15.23 -17.36
CA ASN A 716 30.00 -16.49 -18.05
C ASN A 716 29.10 -17.41 -17.22
N VAL A 717 28.17 -18.14 -17.84
CA VAL A 717 27.23 -19.07 -17.17
C VAL A 717 27.33 -20.46 -17.80
N GLU A 718 27.57 -21.47 -16.98
CA GLU A 718 27.74 -22.85 -17.42
C GLU A 718 26.93 -23.86 -16.57
N PRO A 719 26.10 -24.71 -17.20
CA PRO A 719 25.71 -24.68 -18.61
C PRO A 719 24.86 -23.44 -18.92
N SER A 720 24.81 -22.99 -20.17
CA SER A 720 23.96 -21.87 -20.61
C SER A 720 22.50 -22.28 -20.85
N VAL A 721 22.20 -23.57 -20.82
CA VAL A 721 20.87 -24.15 -21.01
C VAL A 721 20.60 -25.21 -19.94
N LEU A 722 19.42 -25.15 -19.31
CA LEU A 722 18.95 -26.12 -18.32
C LEU A 722 17.66 -26.77 -18.80
N LYS A 723 17.69 -28.09 -19.00
CA LYS A 723 16.51 -28.90 -19.33
C LYS A 723 15.96 -29.57 -18.08
N PHE A 724 14.66 -29.39 -17.85
CA PHE A 724 13.91 -30.02 -16.76
C PHE A 724 12.83 -30.94 -17.32
N ASP A 725 12.94 -32.23 -17.01
CA ASP A 725 12.08 -33.30 -17.51
C ASP A 725 10.91 -33.63 -16.57
N ARG A 726 10.91 -33.10 -15.35
CA ARG A 726 9.81 -33.24 -14.38
C ARG A 726 9.75 -32.09 -13.37
N VAL A 727 8.58 -31.92 -12.75
CA VAL A 727 8.39 -31.01 -11.61
C VAL A 727 9.22 -31.49 -10.42
N GLY A 728 9.83 -30.56 -9.67
CA GLY A 728 10.68 -30.85 -8.51
C GLY A 728 12.12 -31.23 -8.86
N GLN A 729 12.46 -31.40 -10.13
CA GLN A 729 13.85 -31.66 -10.54
C GLN A 729 14.72 -30.42 -10.25
N VAL A 730 15.90 -30.68 -9.69
CA VAL A 730 16.91 -29.66 -9.37
C VAL A 730 18.08 -29.76 -10.35
N LYS A 731 18.54 -28.62 -10.86
CA LYS A 731 19.74 -28.52 -11.70
C LYS A 731 20.64 -27.40 -11.19
N SER A 732 21.95 -27.61 -11.29
CA SER A 732 22.95 -26.62 -10.89
C SER A 732 23.52 -25.88 -12.10
N PHE A 733 23.94 -24.64 -11.88
CA PHE A 733 24.78 -23.90 -12.82
C PHE A 733 25.88 -23.15 -12.05
N LYS A 734 26.96 -22.85 -12.75
CA LYS A 734 28.06 -22.00 -12.27
C LYS A 734 28.03 -20.68 -13.03
N MET A 735 28.33 -19.59 -12.34
CA MET A 735 28.49 -18.28 -12.94
C MET A 735 29.85 -17.69 -12.55
N THR A 736 30.70 -17.44 -13.54
CA THR A 736 32.04 -16.88 -13.35
C THR A 736 32.03 -15.40 -13.70
N LEU A 737 32.40 -14.55 -12.74
CA LEU A 737 32.55 -13.11 -12.90
C LEU A 737 34.05 -12.78 -12.99
N LYS A 738 34.46 -12.03 -14.01
CA LYS A 738 35.85 -11.61 -14.22
C LYS A 738 35.93 -10.08 -14.38
N PRO A 739 36.75 -9.37 -13.61
CA PRO A 739 36.91 -7.94 -13.77
C PRO A 739 37.62 -7.64 -15.10
N LYS A 740 37.09 -6.71 -15.90
CA LYS A 740 37.72 -6.21 -17.13
C LYS A 740 38.63 -5.01 -16.83
N TRP A 741 38.19 -4.13 -15.93
CA TRP A 741 38.95 -3.02 -15.36
C TRP A 741 38.37 -2.65 -14.00
N VAL A 742 39.10 -1.85 -13.23
CA VAL A 742 38.65 -1.35 -11.92
C VAL A 742 37.64 -0.22 -12.13
N ALA A 743 36.37 -0.47 -11.79
CA ALA A 743 35.36 0.58 -11.60
C ALA A 743 35.44 1.14 -10.17
N LYS A 744 35.18 2.44 -9.99
CA LYS A 744 35.23 3.13 -8.69
C LYS A 744 34.07 2.78 -7.74
N ASP A 745 32.95 2.31 -8.27
CA ASP A 745 31.71 2.03 -7.54
C ASP A 745 31.15 0.64 -7.88
N TYR A 746 30.11 0.22 -7.16
CA TYR A 746 29.35 -0.98 -7.50
C TYR A 746 28.76 -0.93 -8.92
N ALA A 747 28.93 -2.02 -9.66
CA ALA A 747 28.33 -2.27 -10.96
C ALA A 747 27.11 -3.21 -10.84
N PHE A 748 26.09 -2.95 -11.65
CA PHE A 748 24.80 -3.67 -11.60
C PHE A 748 24.48 -4.36 -12.93
N GLY A 749 24.13 -5.64 -12.86
CA GLY A 749 23.79 -6.48 -14.01
C GLY A 749 22.48 -7.25 -13.80
N GLY A 750 22.39 -8.43 -14.40
CA GLY A 750 21.31 -9.39 -14.14
C GLY A 750 21.45 -10.67 -14.95
N LEU A 751 21.00 -11.78 -14.38
CA LEU A 751 20.84 -13.08 -15.03
C LEU A 751 19.35 -13.36 -15.20
N THR A 752 18.91 -13.84 -16.35
CA THR A 752 17.53 -14.28 -16.57
C THR A 752 17.52 -15.65 -17.22
N TRP A 753 16.88 -16.61 -16.58
CA TRP A 753 16.53 -17.89 -17.21
C TRP A 753 15.15 -17.79 -17.85
N SER A 754 15.02 -18.18 -19.11
CA SER A 754 13.73 -18.16 -19.80
C SER A 754 13.52 -19.37 -20.70
N ASP A 755 12.31 -19.89 -20.68
CA ASP A 755 11.75 -20.89 -21.59
C ASP A 755 10.81 -20.25 -22.64
N GLY A 756 10.84 -18.92 -22.77
CA GLY A 756 9.93 -18.13 -23.61
C GLY A 756 8.62 -17.70 -22.93
N LYS A 757 8.22 -18.34 -21.82
CA LYS A 757 7.02 -17.99 -21.03
C LYS A 757 7.38 -17.41 -19.67
N HIS A 758 8.26 -18.09 -18.95
CA HIS A 758 8.77 -17.72 -17.64
C HIS A 758 10.08 -16.94 -17.78
N TYR A 759 10.32 -16.05 -16.83
CA TYR A 759 11.50 -15.17 -16.82
C TYR A 759 11.99 -15.09 -15.38
N VAL A 760 12.93 -15.96 -15.04
CA VAL A 760 13.48 -16.11 -13.69
C VAL A 760 14.70 -15.21 -13.58
N ARG A 761 14.48 -13.98 -13.11
CA ARG A 761 15.49 -12.92 -13.12
C ARG A 761 16.17 -12.75 -11.77
N SER A 762 17.49 -12.79 -11.75
CA SER A 762 18.32 -12.56 -10.57
C SER A 762 19.19 -11.31 -10.78
N PRO A 763 19.17 -10.30 -9.88
CA PRO A 763 20.09 -9.17 -9.99
C PRO A 763 21.53 -9.62 -9.71
N ILE A 764 22.47 -9.00 -10.43
CA ILE A 764 23.93 -9.16 -10.22
C ILE A 764 24.45 -7.83 -9.69
N VAL A 765 25.19 -7.84 -8.58
CA VAL A 765 25.82 -6.66 -7.97
C VAL A 765 27.28 -6.96 -7.68
N VAL A 766 28.19 -6.13 -8.17
CA VAL A 766 29.63 -6.40 -8.06
C VAL A 766 30.38 -5.13 -7.72
N SER A 767 31.33 -5.19 -6.80
CA SER A 767 32.35 -4.14 -6.66
C SER A 767 33.68 -4.67 -7.18
N THR A 768 34.34 -3.88 -8.03
CA THR A 768 35.70 -4.15 -8.53
C THR A 768 36.74 -3.22 -7.90
N ALA A 769 36.29 -2.33 -7.00
CA ALA A 769 37.09 -1.36 -6.27
C ALA A 769 37.75 -1.99 -5.05
#